data_AF-A0A5E4QFQ7-F1
#
_entry.id   AF-A0A5E4QFQ7-F1
#
_cell.length_a   1.000
_cell.length_b   1.000
_cell.length_c   1.000
_cell.angle_alpha   90.00
_cell.angle_beta   90.00
_cell.angle_gamma   90.00
#
_symmetry.space_group_name_H-M   'P 1'
#
loop_
_entity.id
_entity.type
_entity.pdbx_description
1 polymer ?
#
loop_
_entity_poly.entity_id
_entity_poly.type
_entity_poly.pdbx_seq_one_letter_code
_entity_poly.pdbx_strand_id
1 'polypeptide(L)'
;LIKILTHETCRISWVSSNFSIYFNQTLLHNFQNFVTETQRQPREDDAPRPRVVGAHPGARRAPRRPALPVRERRSHSVLSGAQLARAKGVPLYQLYDPKCGSVEFGHKQYYALEWSERGTGMGDGALVTDTEMFAELVAARAGTFHYYFVYDEPIARAADGGQGSGWFAVTPSLPTGAPLDALVCQTVLAKCLGPLPRWRSVLEVAHRTGYNLLHFTPLQVLGASDSSYSIADQLKLDPRYDDPVTGREATFADVQNLITTMHEEWQMMAICDVVLNHTANETAWLRTHRDASYNCANCPHLRPAAVLDALLARLTADVADGLVPAVCGSLPARLDSPHQLDALRPELERRLCDARLHEFFCCDVDALSAAFLQRAATNERPLVARYFTLPELPDLRHYEDFIYGDQGCEVMAHNGWVMNADPLRDFAAREEDGRVYLRRELIAWGDSVKLRYGAAPEDSPFLWEHMRRYVELTARVFDGLRLDNCHSTPLHVAEHLLQCGRRVKPDLYVVAELFTNCDRLDNIFVNRLGITSLIRGAFRAPAGGARAARAGVAHAALLDLTHDNPSPVTRRSVFDLLPTAALVAAAACAVGSTRGYDDLVPHHVNVRARVPLAESAVFERATGDGRATELHFRGLAPGDVVALRVRPEPATAAALAALAPLTGAPAPLTGAPAPDPLRLAPALADLTLSDFNVLLYCCEAEERERCGGGVYDVPGAGPLAYAGLAGAHAELEPLALADDLAHPLCANLRAGDWLPDYTWRRLEDDQRLAPVAALYREALQPLAALPRFLVPCYFELVVRALYTAVRAAALARLGGAARGSRFARELALTSVQLTGGRPSAPLPRAPGAASLSAGLPHFAVGYMRCWGRDTFIALRGAFLLTGREADARAHILAFAASLRHGLIPNLLDGGRNARYNCRDAGVVFRERNAGRQIDAHMTDKGFNVQIGIDPETGFPFGGNDANCGTWMDKMGSSERAGNRGRPATPRDGSAVELVALAYSTAAWLAAEHRAARYPHPGLARRHRDGGVSAWTWPQWAERVRRSFERHFWVPPAPSAADARPDLVHRRAIYKDSHGASQPWADYQLRCNFPVAMAVAPDLFEARHAWAALETAGRLLAGPLGLKTLDPADWNYRGDYDNSDDGVDPSVAHGFNYHQGPEWVWPLGFYLRARLEVARRLGRSQAGAVLAALGPLLRELRGSPWRGLPELTGAGGAYCRDSCRTQFRTSTGNNYFAGFYNLIYFSRAKQQYQYKISIESTI
;
A
#
# COMPACT_ATOMS: atom_id res chain seq x y z
N LEU A 1 19.60 -42.57 12.11
CA LEU A 1 19.00 -43.08 10.86
C LEU A 1 19.99 -42.88 9.72
N ILE A 2 20.83 -43.88 9.51
CA ILE A 2 21.76 -44.01 8.38
C ILE A 2 21.29 -45.27 7.63
N LYS A 3 20.81 -45.11 6.40
CA LYS A 3 20.74 -46.09 5.29
C LYS A 3 19.68 -45.64 4.27
N ILE A 4 20.13 -45.25 3.09
CA ILE A 4 19.77 -45.81 1.76
C ILE A 4 20.39 -44.85 0.72
N LEU A 5 21.59 -45.20 0.26
CA LEU A 5 22.17 -44.75 -1.00
C LEU A 5 22.60 -46.03 -1.71
N THR A 6 21.87 -46.45 -2.74
CA THR A 6 22.43 -47.26 -3.82
C THR A 6 21.58 -47.08 -5.07
N HIS A 7 22.23 -46.65 -6.14
CA HIS A 7 21.88 -46.86 -7.54
C HIS A 7 20.48 -46.45 -8.00
N GLU A 8 20.31 -45.18 -8.39
CA GLU A 8 19.63 -44.85 -9.65
C GLU A 8 20.32 -43.64 -10.29
N THR A 9 20.56 -43.75 -11.59
CA THR A 9 21.11 -42.72 -12.47
C THR A 9 20.29 -41.43 -12.38
N CYS A 10 20.80 -40.45 -11.64
CA CYS A 10 20.22 -39.12 -11.58
C CYS A 10 20.51 -38.41 -12.91
N ARG A 11 19.59 -38.51 -13.87
CA ARG A 11 19.48 -37.52 -14.96
C ARG A 11 19.08 -36.21 -14.31
N ILE A 12 20.06 -35.41 -13.92
CA ILE A 12 19.86 -34.00 -13.54
C ILE A 12 19.58 -33.25 -14.85
N SER A 13 18.31 -33.18 -15.23
CA SER A 13 17.83 -32.15 -16.14
C SER A 13 18.00 -30.82 -15.43
N TRP A 14 18.93 -29.98 -15.90
CA TRP A 14 18.93 -28.56 -15.59
C TRP A 14 17.63 -27.97 -16.11
N VAL A 15 16.60 -27.93 -15.26
CA VAL A 15 15.46 -27.05 -15.46
C VAL A 15 16.00 -25.65 -15.20
N SER A 16 16.38 -24.96 -16.28
CA SER A 16 16.64 -23.53 -16.28
C SER A 16 15.34 -22.78 -15.97
N SER A 17 14.92 -22.73 -14.72
CA SER A 17 13.83 -21.86 -14.27
C SER A 17 13.80 -21.84 -12.76
N ASN A 18 14.61 -20.94 -12.17
CA ASN A 18 14.28 -20.25 -10.92
C ASN A 18 15.11 -18.96 -10.79
N PHE A 19 15.35 -18.26 -11.91
CA PHE A 19 15.26 -16.81 -11.85
C PHE A 19 13.77 -16.49 -11.86
N SER A 20 13.14 -16.49 -10.68
CA SER A 20 11.85 -15.83 -10.53
C SER A 20 12.10 -14.36 -10.82
N ILE A 21 11.86 -13.93 -12.06
CA ILE A 21 11.91 -12.53 -12.42
C ILE A 21 10.65 -11.93 -11.83
N TYR A 22 10.77 -11.43 -10.60
CA TYR A 22 9.76 -10.61 -9.97
C TYR A 22 9.32 -9.51 -10.97
N PHE A 23 8.04 -9.11 -10.98
CA PHE A 23 7.49 -7.90 -11.61
C PHE A 23 8.14 -6.59 -11.08
N ASN A 24 9.26 -6.70 -10.39
CA ASN A 24 9.97 -5.64 -9.71
C ASN A 24 10.62 -4.71 -10.73
N GLN A 25 10.18 -3.44 -10.72
CA GLN A 25 10.78 -2.36 -11.53
C GLN A 25 12.30 -2.28 -11.35
N THR A 26 12.84 -2.67 -10.20
CA THR A 26 14.29 -2.69 -9.92
C THR A 26 15.03 -3.72 -10.76
N LEU A 27 14.48 -4.92 -10.97
CA LEU A 27 15.10 -5.94 -11.84
C LEU A 27 15.03 -5.55 -13.31
N LEU A 28 13.91 -4.94 -13.72
CA LEU A 28 13.75 -4.38 -15.06
C LEU A 28 14.76 -3.25 -15.31
N HIS A 29 14.97 -2.39 -14.31
CA HIS A 29 15.96 -1.32 -14.33
C HIS A 29 17.41 -1.87 -14.40
N ASN A 30 17.71 -2.94 -13.65
CA ASN A 30 19.02 -3.59 -13.69
C ASN A 30 19.30 -4.29 -15.03
N PHE A 31 18.29 -4.95 -15.62
CA PHE A 31 18.43 -5.56 -16.95
C PHE A 31 18.59 -4.49 -18.05
N GLN A 32 17.94 -3.33 -17.91
CA GLN A 32 18.07 -2.20 -18.83
C GLN A 32 19.42 -1.47 -18.70
N ASN A 33 19.93 -1.30 -17.48
CA ASN A 33 21.26 -0.74 -17.26
C ASN A 33 22.34 -1.64 -17.89
N PHE A 34 22.19 -2.97 -17.80
CA PHE A 34 23.05 -3.93 -18.49
C PHE A 34 23.03 -3.78 -20.03
N VAL A 35 21.84 -3.56 -20.62
CA VAL A 35 21.71 -3.31 -22.07
C VAL A 35 22.29 -1.93 -22.46
N THR A 36 22.17 -0.92 -21.61
CA THR A 36 22.65 0.44 -21.89
C THR A 36 24.18 0.56 -21.79
N GLU A 37 24.81 -0.14 -20.82
CA GLU A 37 26.27 -0.20 -20.70
C GLU A 37 26.93 -0.96 -21.87
N THR A 38 26.24 -1.96 -22.43
CA THR A 38 26.76 -2.76 -23.55
C THR A 38 26.71 -2.06 -24.90
N GLN A 39 25.99 -0.94 -25.03
CA GLN A 39 25.98 -0.10 -26.25
C GLN A 39 27.10 0.96 -26.29
N ARG A 40 27.88 1.15 -25.21
CA ARG A 40 29.11 1.94 -25.29
C ARG A 40 30.18 1.11 -26.01
N GLN A 41 30.44 1.44 -27.28
CA GLN A 41 31.59 0.89 -28.00
C GLN A 41 32.88 1.18 -27.22
N PRO A 42 33.79 0.20 -27.03
CA PRO A 42 35.12 0.50 -26.54
C PRO A 42 35.84 1.37 -27.59
N ARG A 43 36.43 2.49 -27.16
CA ARG A 43 37.39 3.21 -27.99
C ARG A 43 38.59 2.31 -28.20
N GLU A 44 38.85 1.93 -29.44
CA GLU A 44 40.12 1.35 -29.87
C GLU A 44 41.17 2.46 -29.80
N ASP A 45 42.13 2.36 -28.87
CA ASP A 45 43.49 2.87 -28.99
C ASP A 45 44.28 2.46 -27.73
N ASP A 46 44.88 1.27 -27.77
CA ASP A 46 45.97 0.88 -26.88
C ASP A 46 46.98 0.06 -27.69
N ALA A 47 47.86 0.78 -28.42
CA ALA A 47 49.08 0.22 -28.98
C ALA A 47 50.26 0.53 -28.03
N PRO A 48 51.15 -0.43 -27.74
CA PRO A 48 52.20 -0.26 -26.73
C PRO A 48 53.50 0.31 -27.34
N ARG A 49 54.25 1.12 -26.57
CA ARG A 49 55.75 1.27 -26.51
C ARG A 49 56.18 2.70 -26.02
N PRO A 50 57.45 2.97 -25.65
CA PRO A 50 58.31 2.35 -24.62
C PRO A 50 59.00 3.40 -23.70
N ARG A 51 59.74 2.94 -22.67
CA ARG A 51 60.59 3.74 -21.73
C ARG A 51 61.72 4.53 -22.41
N VAL A 52 61.98 5.80 -22.03
CA VAL A 52 63.33 6.43 -21.88
C VAL A 52 63.29 7.62 -20.87
N VAL A 53 64.42 7.80 -20.18
CA VAL A 53 64.86 8.70 -19.09
C VAL A 53 65.17 10.16 -19.54
N GLY A 54 65.06 11.17 -18.66
CA GLY A 54 65.87 12.42 -18.74
C GLY A 54 65.26 13.77 -18.24
N ALA A 55 65.75 14.23 -17.08
CA ALA A 55 65.91 15.59 -16.49
C ALA A 55 65.25 16.91 -17.03
N HIS A 56 64.52 17.60 -16.11
CA HIS A 56 64.52 19.05 -15.71
C HIS A 56 64.23 20.23 -16.71
N PRO A 57 63.87 21.46 -16.24
CA PRO A 57 62.51 21.92 -15.91
C PRO A 57 62.04 23.13 -16.76
N GLY A 58 60.72 23.34 -16.90
CA GLY A 58 60.20 24.53 -17.58
C GLY A 58 58.70 24.72 -17.38
N ALA A 59 58.34 25.79 -16.66
CA ALA A 59 56.98 26.22 -16.38
C ALA A 59 56.13 26.37 -17.66
N ARG A 60 54.88 25.88 -17.64
CA ARG A 60 53.74 26.42 -18.42
C ARG A 60 52.39 25.88 -17.92
N ARG A 61 51.62 26.82 -17.35
CA ARG A 61 50.15 26.96 -17.27
C ARG A 61 49.29 25.70 -17.48
N ALA A 62 48.59 25.31 -16.41
CA ALA A 62 47.46 24.39 -16.41
C ALA A 62 46.25 24.96 -17.19
N PRO A 63 45.58 24.19 -18.05
CA PRO A 63 44.24 24.51 -18.52
C PRO A 63 43.21 24.03 -17.49
N ARG A 64 42.41 24.96 -16.98
CA ARG A 64 41.19 24.69 -16.20
C ARG A 64 40.27 23.77 -17.02
N ARG A 65 40.02 22.55 -16.54
CA ARG A 65 38.87 21.75 -17.00
C ARG A 65 37.58 22.33 -16.39
N PRO A 66 36.49 22.45 -17.17
CA PRO A 66 35.21 22.90 -16.64
C PRO A 66 34.65 21.85 -15.68
N ALA A 67 34.17 22.31 -14.53
CA ALA A 67 33.45 21.50 -13.56
C ALA A 67 32.23 20.85 -14.24
N LEU A 68 32.13 19.51 -14.16
CA LEU A 68 30.90 18.80 -14.46
C LEU A 68 29.83 19.29 -13.48
N PRO A 69 28.62 19.66 -13.95
CA PRO A 69 27.56 20.10 -13.06
C PRO A 69 27.11 18.91 -12.19
N VAL A 70 27.33 19.01 -10.89
CA VAL A 70 26.70 18.16 -9.88
C VAL A 70 25.19 18.39 -10.02
N ARG A 71 24.47 17.42 -10.59
CA ARG A 71 23.01 17.43 -10.60
C ARG A 71 22.53 17.26 -9.16
N GLU A 72 22.06 18.34 -8.53
CA GLU A 72 21.21 18.25 -7.34
C GLU A 72 20.01 17.33 -7.67
N ARG A 73 19.99 16.11 -7.11
CA ARG A 73 18.80 15.26 -7.16
C ARG A 73 17.81 15.77 -6.12
N ARG A 74 16.91 16.67 -6.53
CA ARG A 74 15.73 17.03 -5.72
C ARG A 74 14.75 15.86 -5.76
N SER A 75 14.52 15.22 -4.61
CA SER A 75 13.51 14.18 -4.48
C SER A 75 12.18 14.84 -4.15
N HIS A 76 11.29 14.91 -5.14
CA HIS A 76 9.91 15.36 -4.95
C HIS A 76 9.08 14.18 -4.46
N SER A 77 8.57 14.25 -3.23
CA SER A 77 7.59 13.29 -2.72
C SER A 77 6.23 13.97 -2.68
N VAL A 78 5.24 13.36 -3.35
CA VAL A 78 3.86 13.86 -3.36
C VAL A 78 3.01 12.92 -2.54
N LEU A 79 2.51 13.42 -1.41
CA LEU A 79 1.48 12.73 -0.64
C LEU A 79 0.13 13.13 -1.23
N SER A 80 -0.46 12.24 -2.03
CA SER A 80 -1.83 12.40 -2.54
C SER A 80 -2.80 11.75 -1.57
N GLY A 81 -3.63 12.55 -0.88
CA GLY A 81 -4.42 12.07 0.25
C GLY A 81 -5.72 12.84 0.50
N ALA A 82 -6.79 12.36 -0.14
CA ALA A 82 -8.20 12.41 0.24
C ALA A 82 -8.93 13.78 0.33
N GLN A 83 -10.01 13.89 -0.45
CA GLN A 83 -11.08 14.90 -0.32
C GLN A 83 -11.66 15.01 1.12
N LEU A 84 -11.54 13.93 1.91
CA LEU A 84 -11.92 13.88 3.33
C LEU A 84 -11.09 14.86 4.18
N ALA A 85 -9.82 15.09 3.80
CA ALA A 85 -8.90 15.98 4.51
C ALA A 85 -9.37 17.44 4.46
N ARG A 86 -9.86 17.89 3.31
CA ARG A 86 -10.47 19.22 3.13
C ARG A 86 -11.81 19.35 3.87
N ALA A 87 -12.66 18.32 3.82
CA ALA A 87 -13.98 18.35 4.45
C ALA A 87 -13.92 18.48 5.98
N LYS A 88 -12.79 18.09 6.59
CA LYS A 88 -12.54 18.15 8.04
C LYS A 88 -11.47 19.17 8.46
N GLY A 89 -10.84 19.90 7.54
CA GLY A 89 -9.78 20.86 7.88
C GLY A 89 -8.52 20.20 8.44
N VAL A 90 -8.10 19.07 7.85
CA VAL A 90 -7.01 18.21 8.34
C VAL A 90 -5.65 18.85 8.14
N PRO A 91 -4.92 19.19 9.21
CA PRO A 91 -3.50 19.47 9.10
C PRO A 91 -2.71 18.17 8.86
N LEU A 92 -1.84 18.19 7.84
CA LEU A 92 -0.80 17.18 7.65
C LEU A 92 0.46 17.70 8.35
N TYR A 93 1.05 16.89 9.22
CA TYR A 93 2.20 17.27 10.02
C TYR A 93 3.40 16.44 9.63
N GLN A 94 4.56 17.07 9.46
CA GLN A 94 5.82 16.38 9.17
C GLN A 94 6.96 16.91 10.02
N LEU A 95 7.86 16.01 10.41
CA LEU A 95 9.12 16.34 11.06
C LEU A 95 10.17 16.92 10.08
N TYR A 96 10.05 18.19 9.60
CA TYR A 96 11.16 18.95 8.94
C TYR A 96 10.83 20.42 8.54
N ASP A 97 11.76 21.37 8.71
CA ASP A 97 11.70 22.77 8.22
C ASP A 97 12.33 22.93 6.81
N PRO A 98 11.58 23.36 5.79
CA PRO A 98 12.15 23.68 4.48
C PRO A 98 12.98 24.97 4.42
N LYS A 99 12.94 25.84 5.44
CA LYS A 99 13.44 27.24 5.36
C LYS A 99 14.71 27.53 6.18
N CYS A 100 15.11 26.69 7.13
CA CYS A 100 16.24 26.99 8.01
C CYS A 100 17.25 25.85 8.09
N GLY A 101 18.48 26.10 7.62
CA GLY A 101 19.66 25.27 7.89
C GLY A 101 20.22 25.41 9.31
N SER A 102 19.42 25.85 10.30
CA SER A 102 19.91 26.33 11.59
C SER A 102 19.08 25.95 12.83
N VAL A 103 18.09 25.05 12.75
CA VAL A 103 17.34 24.60 13.94
C VAL A 103 18.02 23.36 14.55
N GLU A 104 18.29 23.40 15.86
CA GLU A 104 18.81 22.27 16.62
C GLU A 104 17.83 21.08 16.56
N PHE A 105 18.24 20.05 15.83
CA PHE A 105 17.54 18.76 15.77
C PHE A 105 17.62 18.10 17.16
N GLY A 106 16.55 18.21 17.96
CA GLY A 106 16.49 17.69 19.33
C GLY A 106 15.08 17.48 19.89
N HIS A 107 14.08 18.22 19.38
CA HIS A 107 12.66 17.97 19.66
C HIS A 107 11.94 17.47 18.41
N LYS A 108 10.96 16.56 18.58
CA LYS A 108 10.07 16.11 17.51
C LYS A 108 9.18 17.28 17.02
N GLN A 109 9.75 18.21 16.26
CA GLN A 109 9.05 19.38 15.73
C GLN A 109 8.35 19.03 14.43
N TYR A 110 7.03 19.09 14.44
CA TYR A 110 6.23 18.89 13.25
C TYR A 110 5.78 20.23 12.65
N TYR A 111 5.84 20.30 11.33
CA TYR A 111 5.39 21.44 10.53
C TYR A 111 4.10 21.05 9.84
N ALA A 112 3.12 21.95 9.92
CA ALA A 112 1.90 21.81 9.15
C ALA A 112 2.21 22.05 7.67
N LEU A 113 1.88 21.08 6.83
CA LEU A 113 1.92 21.21 5.38
C LEU A 113 0.56 21.70 4.91
N GLU A 114 0.58 22.74 4.07
CA GLU A 114 -0.63 23.24 3.43
C GLU A 114 -1.03 22.33 2.27
N TRP A 115 -2.27 21.86 2.32
CA TRP A 115 -2.87 21.15 1.19
C TRP A 115 -3.07 22.12 0.02
N SER A 116 -2.50 21.77 -1.13
CA SER A 116 -2.65 22.52 -2.37
C SER A 116 -3.60 21.82 -3.34
N GLU A 117 -4.39 22.60 -4.07
CA GLU A 117 -5.21 22.12 -5.19
C GLU A 117 -4.36 22.02 -6.45
N ARG A 118 -4.51 20.96 -7.26
CA ARG A 118 -3.93 20.95 -8.61
C ARG A 118 -4.63 22.02 -9.44
N GLY A 119 -3.94 23.15 -9.67
CA GLY A 119 -4.41 24.23 -10.51
C GLY A 119 -4.53 23.78 -11.96
N THR A 120 -5.71 23.36 -12.39
CA THR A 120 -6.05 23.42 -13.80
C THR A 120 -6.57 24.83 -14.06
N GLY A 121 -5.70 25.72 -14.53
CA GLY A 121 -6.11 26.98 -15.13
C GLY A 121 -6.91 26.72 -16.40
N MET A 122 -8.21 26.41 -16.27
CA MET A 122 -9.17 26.42 -17.38
C MET A 122 -10.59 26.69 -16.86
N GLY A 123 -10.99 27.97 -16.96
CA GLY A 123 -12.38 28.40 -17.13
C GLY A 123 -13.19 28.59 -15.85
N ASP A 124 -13.80 29.78 -15.72
CA ASP A 124 -14.74 30.21 -14.67
C ASP A 124 -16.06 29.42 -14.60
N GLY A 125 -16.09 28.16 -15.05
CA GLY A 125 -17.26 27.30 -14.96
C GLY A 125 -17.51 26.83 -13.54
N ALA A 126 -18.72 27.08 -13.03
CA ALA A 126 -19.20 26.76 -11.67
C ALA A 126 -19.28 25.25 -11.31
N LEU A 127 -18.46 24.39 -11.91
CA LEU A 127 -18.63 22.93 -11.97
C LEU A 127 -17.45 22.10 -11.45
N VAL A 128 -16.29 22.68 -11.12
CA VAL A 128 -15.06 21.89 -10.88
C VAL A 128 -14.20 22.50 -9.75
N THR A 129 -14.39 22.06 -8.51
CA THR A 129 -13.35 22.13 -7.44
C THR A 129 -13.39 20.87 -6.58
N ASP A 130 -13.37 19.72 -7.25
CA ASP A 130 -13.14 18.40 -6.63
C ASP A 130 -11.75 17.86 -7.00
N THR A 131 -10.74 18.71 -6.83
CA THR A 131 -9.35 18.40 -7.15
C THR A 131 -8.77 17.53 -6.04
N GLU A 132 -8.00 16.51 -6.46
CA GLU A 132 -7.15 15.77 -5.52
C GLU A 132 -6.19 16.77 -4.86
N MET A 133 -6.35 16.95 -3.55
CA MET A 133 -5.41 17.74 -2.77
C MET A 133 -4.09 16.98 -2.69
N PHE A 134 -3.01 17.71 -2.81
CA PHE A 134 -1.68 17.19 -2.58
C PHE A 134 -0.92 18.12 -1.64
N ALA A 135 -0.02 17.55 -0.86
CA ALA A 135 1.03 18.31 -0.20
C ALA A 135 2.32 18.00 -0.95
N GLU A 136 3.02 19.04 -1.40
CA GLU A 136 4.36 18.88 -1.95
C GLU A 136 5.38 18.96 -0.83
N LEU A 137 6.26 17.97 -0.80
CA LEU A 137 7.43 17.98 0.04
C LEU A 137 8.69 17.86 -0.80
N VAL A 138 9.64 18.76 -0.50
CA VAL A 138 11.01 18.69 -1.01
C VAL A 138 11.93 18.29 0.13
N ALA A 139 12.47 17.08 0.08
CA ALA A 139 13.48 16.62 1.03
C ALA A 139 14.88 17.07 0.54
N ALA A 140 15.49 18.00 1.27
CA ALA A 140 16.80 18.58 0.91
C ALA A 140 18.00 17.74 1.38
N ARG A 141 17.78 16.77 2.27
CA ARG A 141 18.83 15.97 2.91
C ARG A 141 18.44 14.50 2.98
N ALA A 142 19.45 13.63 3.01
CA ALA A 142 19.28 12.22 3.29
C ALA A 142 18.88 11.97 4.75
N GLY A 143 18.11 10.92 4.98
CA GLY A 143 17.59 10.58 6.30
C GLY A 143 16.22 9.95 6.22
N THR A 144 15.56 9.89 7.37
CA THR A 144 14.20 9.36 7.50
C THR A 144 13.27 10.42 8.03
N PHE A 145 12.04 10.42 7.53
CA PHE A 145 11.06 11.45 7.80
C PHE A 145 9.71 10.82 8.14
N HIS A 146 9.12 11.29 9.22
CA HIS A 146 7.80 10.87 9.67
C HIS A 146 6.74 11.92 9.31
N TYR A 147 5.58 11.44 8.86
CA TYR A 147 4.39 12.26 8.64
C TYR A 147 3.16 11.64 9.32
N TYR A 148 2.22 12.48 9.77
CA TYR A 148 0.92 12.03 10.27
C TYR A 148 -0.18 13.05 9.94
N PHE A 149 -1.43 12.60 9.98
CA PHE A 149 -2.61 13.45 9.72
C PHE A 149 -3.61 13.38 10.89
N VAL A 150 -4.35 14.48 11.09
CA VAL A 150 -5.34 14.62 12.18
C VAL A 150 -6.68 15.12 11.63
N TYR A 151 -7.79 14.43 11.93
CA TYR A 151 -9.12 14.71 11.40
C TYR A 151 -10.06 15.48 12.33
N ASP A 152 -9.76 15.65 13.62
CA ASP A 152 -10.65 16.32 14.58
C ASP A 152 -9.85 17.29 15.50
N GLU A 153 -10.41 18.45 15.81
CA GLU A 153 -9.92 19.37 16.85
C GLU A 153 -10.30 18.85 18.25
N PRO A 154 -9.44 18.89 19.29
CA PRO A 154 -8.20 19.64 19.38
C PRO A 154 -6.93 18.78 19.36
N ILE A 155 -5.86 19.41 18.85
CA ILE A 155 -4.44 19.01 18.82
C ILE A 155 -3.93 18.36 20.14
N ALA A 156 -4.61 18.60 21.27
CA ALA A 156 -4.26 18.12 22.61
C ALA A 156 -4.27 16.59 22.79
N ARG A 157 -4.88 15.79 21.89
CA ARG A 157 -4.84 14.32 21.95
C ARG A 157 -3.73 13.66 21.13
N ALA A 158 -2.88 14.44 20.44
CA ALA A 158 -1.83 13.92 19.57
C ALA A 158 -0.54 13.48 20.30
N ALA A 159 -0.59 13.30 21.63
CA ALA A 159 0.55 12.77 22.39
C ALA A 159 0.82 11.27 22.08
N ASP A 160 -0.21 10.51 21.66
CA ASP A 160 -0.14 9.05 21.51
C ASP A 160 -0.27 8.53 20.05
N GLY A 161 -0.12 9.41 19.05
CA GLY A 161 -0.12 9.02 17.64
C GLY A 161 -1.32 9.56 16.85
N GLY A 162 -1.03 10.13 15.67
CA GLY A 162 -2.05 10.62 14.76
C GLY A 162 -3.06 9.54 14.35
N GLN A 163 -4.21 9.96 13.81
CA GLN A 163 -5.25 9.03 13.33
C GLN A 163 -4.79 8.21 12.11
N GLY A 164 -3.63 8.54 11.53
CA GLY A 164 -2.76 7.68 10.75
C GLY A 164 -1.41 8.36 10.47
N SER A 165 -0.36 7.57 10.23
CA SER A 165 1.01 8.05 10.03
C SER A 165 1.85 7.12 9.16
N GLY A 166 3.01 7.61 8.70
CA GLY A 166 3.93 6.84 7.88
C GLY A 166 5.33 7.43 7.87
N TRP A 167 6.27 6.67 7.31
CA TRP A 167 7.67 7.05 7.16
C TRP A 167 8.08 6.98 5.70
N PHE A 168 9.03 7.82 5.31
CA PHE A 168 9.77 7.67 4.06
C PHE A 168 11.24 8.00 4.28
N ALA A 169 12.11 7.33 3.53
CA ALA A 169 13.55 7.51 3.62
C ALA A 169 14.10 8.14 2.33
N VAL A 170 15.13 8.97 2.49
CA VAL A 170 15.93 9.55 1.41
C VAL A 170 17.35 9.00 1.57
N THR A 171 17.80 8.22 0.59
CA THR A 171 19.12 7.60 0.59
C THR A 171 20.24 8.64 0.49
N PRO A 172 21.38 8.44 1.17
CA PRO A 172 22.53 9.34 1.08
C PRO A 172 23.15 9.34 -0.31
N SER A 173 23.70 10.49 -0.70
CA SER A 173 24.59 10.59 -1.86
C SER A 173 25.98 10.09 -1.47
N LEU A 174 26.47 9.04 -2.11
CA LEU A 174 27.78 8.47 -1.80
C LEU A 174 28.91 9.32 -2.41
N PRO A 175 30.04 9.54 -1.70
CA PRO A 175 31.20 10.26 -2.23
C PRO A 175 31.74 9.74 -3.56
N THR A 176 31.63 8.43 -3.80
CA THR A 176 32.08 7.77 -5.04
C THR A 176 31.13 7.98 -6.22
N GLY A 177 29.92 8.48 -5.99
CA GLY A 177 28.85 8.56 -6.98
C GLY A 177 28.26 7.20 -7.40
N ALA A 178 28.74 6.10 -6.80
CA ALA A 178 28.23 4.76 -7.06
C ALA A 178 26.81 4.59 -6.49
N PRO A 179 25.95 3.77 -7.12
CA PRO A 179 24.71 3.31 -6.47
C PRO A 179 25.04 2.43 -5.26
N LEU A 180 24.12 2.36 -4.29
CA LEU A 180 24.29 1.54 -3.07
C LEU A 180 24.59 0.07 -3.40
N ASP A 181 23.93 -0.47 -4.42
CA ASP A 181 24.08 -1.85 -4.88
C ASP A 181 25.48 -2.16 -5.46
N ALA A 182 26.29 -1.13 -5.76
CA ALA A 182 27.65 -1.30 -6.29
C ALA A 182 28.73 -1.20 -5.21
N LEU A 183 28.36 -1.11 -3.93
CA LEU A 183 29.33 -1.11 -2.84
C LEU A 183 29.91 -2.51 -2.62
N VAL A 184 31.24 -2.57 -2.57
CA VAL A 184 32.03 -3.77 -2.31
C VAL A 184 32.92 -3.47 -1.11
N CYS A 185 32.54 -4.02 0.04
CA CYS A 185 33.11 -3.71 1.34
C CYS A 185 34.19 -4.72 1.76
N GLN A 186 35.36 -4.25 2.22
CA GLN A 186 36.29 -5.07 2.98
C GLN A 186 36.31 -4.64 4.44
N THR A 187 35.99 -5.56 5.35
CA THR A 187 36.16 -5.37 6.79
C THR A 187 37.60 -5.64 7.18
N VAL A 188 38.22 -4.72 7.91
CA VAL A 188 39.56 -4.84 8.47
C VAL A 188 39.52 -4.71 9.99
N LEU A 189 40.19 -5.64 10.68
CA LEU A 189 40.43 -5.52 12.11
C LEU A 189 41.52 -4.47 12.33
N ALA A 190 41.14 -3.27 12.77
CA ALA A 190 42.04 -2.12 12.87
C ALA A 190 43.30 -2.45 13.71
N LYS A 191 43.13 -3.20 14.80
CA LYS A 191 44.22 -3.62 15.68
C LYS A 191 45.30 -4.47 15.02
N CYS A 192 44.99 -5.09 13.88
CA CYS A 192 45.92 -5.93 13.13
C CYS A 192 46.68 -5.17 12.02
N LEU A 193 46.41 -3.87 11.81
CA LEU A 193 47.05 -3.08 10.75
C LEU A 193 48.46 -2.59 11.13
N GLY A 194 48.82 -2.61 12.42
CA GLY A 194 50.07 -2.05 12.93
C GLY A 194 50.07 -0.52 12.94
N PRO A 195 51.25 0.14 13.01
CA PRO A 195 51.34 1.60 13.15
C PRO A 195 50.80 2.34 11.92
N LEU A 196 50.17 3.50 12.13
CA LEU A 196 49.44 4.26 11.09
C LEU A 196 50.26 4.54 9.82
N PRO A 197 51.58 4.86 9.87
CA PRO A 197 52.38 5.06 8.66
C PRO A 197 52.39 3.86 7.68
N ARG A 198 52.12 2.64 8.16
CA ARG A 198 52.05 1.43 7.32
C ARG A 198 50.68 1.22 6.67
N TRP A 199 49.62 1.89 7.14
CA TRP A 199 48.26 1.57 6.71
C TRP A 199 48.05 1.77 5.22
N ARG A 200 48.63 2.82 4.63
CA ARG A 200 48.50 3.07 3.19
C ARG A 200 48.92 1.85 2.37
N SER A 201 50.09 1.26 2.63
CA SER A 201 50.56 0.10 1.87
C SER A 201 49.78 -1.17 2.18
N VAL A 202 49.33 -1.34 3.43
CA VAL A 202 48.54 -2.52 3.84
C VAL A 202 47.15 -2.51 3.22
N LEU A 203 46.50 -1.34 3.18
CA LEU A 203 45.14 -1.14 2.68
C LEU A 203 45.08 -0.98 1.15
N GLU A 204 46.17 -0.58 0.50
CA GLU A 204 46.26 -0.49 -0.96
C GLU A 204 45.91 -1.81 -1.65
N VAL A 205 46.14 -2.95 -1.00
CA VAL A 205 45.73 -4.26 -1.53
C VAL A 205 44.22 -4.30 -1.78
N ALA A 206 43.40 -3.79 -0.86
CA ALA A 206 41.94 -3.76 -0.99
C ALA A 206 41.50 -2.96 -2.24
N HIS A 207 42.12 -1.79 -2.43
CA HIS A 207 41.92 -0.96 -3.61
C HIS A 207 42.27 -1.72 -4.89
N ARG A 208 43.46 -2.35 -4.94
CA ARG A 208 43.94 -3.10 -6.11
C ARG A 208 43.08 -4.33 -6.42
N THR A 209 42.39 -4.89 -5.43
CA THR A 209 41.46 -6.01 -5.60
C THR A 209 40.03 -5.58 -5.97
N GLY A 210 39.75 -4.28 -6.05
CA GLY A 210 38.47 -3.75 -6.53
C GLY A 210 37.42 -3.46 -5.45
N TYR A 211 37.78 -3.51 -4.16
CA TYR A 211 36.91 -2.98 -3.10
C TYR A 211 36.79 -1.47 -3.25
N ASN A 212 35.60 -0.92 -2.98
CA ASN A 212 35.34 0.51 -3.00
C ASN A 212 34.83 1.06 -1.65
N LEU A 213 34.77 0.21 -0.63
CA LEU A 213 34.41 0.56 0.74
C LEU A 213 35.30 -0.21 1.73
N LEU A 214 35.95 0.50 2.67
CA LEU A 214 36.58 -0.12 3.83
C LEU A 214 35.71 0.02 5.07
N HIS A 215 35.57 -1.06 5.82
CA HIS A 215 34.96 -1.07 7.13
C HIS A 215 36.01 -1.33 8.20
N PHE A 216 36.23 -0.37 9.09
CA PHE A 216 37.13 -0.50 10.23
C PHE A 216 36.34 -0.91 11.47
N THR A 217 36.81 -1.95 12.16
CA THR A 217 36.46 -2.15 13.58
C THR A 217 36.92 -0.93 14.40
N PRO A 218 36.45 -0.75 15.65
CA PRO A 218 36.79 0.43 16.43
C PRO A 218 38.30 0.68 16.52
N LEU A 219 38.68 1.95 16.38
CA LEU A 219 40.07 2.44 16.34
C LEU A 219 40.50 3.05 17.68
N GLN A 220 39.56 3.12 18.60
CA GLN A 220 39.70 3.74 19.90
C GLN A 220 40.61 2.92 20.81
N VAL A 221 41.05 3.50 21.92
CA VAL A 221 41.86 2.79 22.92
C VAL A 221 41.11 1.57 23.43
N LEU A 222 41.70 0.38 23.31
CA LEU A 222 41.07 -0.86 23.75
C LEU A 222 41.30 -1.12 25.24
N GLY A 223 40.40 -1.90 25.84
CA GLY A 223 40.50 -2.38 27.21
C GLY A 223 41.49 -3.54 27.39
N ALA A 224 41.61 -4.00 28.62
CA ALA A 224 42.54 -5.03 29.07
C ALA A 224 42.32 -6.39 28.38
N SER A 225 41.11 -6.67 27.88
CA SER A 225 40.83 -7.88 27.08
C SER A 225 41.43 -7.82 25.67
N ASP A 226 41.90 -6.65 25.23
CA ASP A 226 42.30 -6.34 23.84
C ASP A 226 41.19 -6.65 22.82
N SER A 227 39.93 -6.72 23.25
CA SER A 227 38.77 -6.84 22.36
C SER A 227 38.55 -5.54 21.61
N SER A 228 38.32 -5.61 20.29
CA SER A 228 38.03 -4.44 19.46
C SER A 228 36.73 -3.72 19.85
N TYR A 229 35.84 -4.40 20.59
CA TYR A 229 34.55 -3.86 21.02
C TYR A 229 34.54 -3.45 22.50
N SER A 230 35.56 -3.85 23.28
CA SER A 230 35.75 -3.38 24.66
C SER A 230 36.63 -2.13 24.65
N ILE A 231 36.01 -0.96 24.46
CA ILE A 231 36.70 0.33 24.31
C ILE A 231 36.97 0.94 25.69
N ALA A 232 38.23 1.25 26.00
CA ALA A 232 38.65 1.90 27.23
C ALA A 232 38.48 3.42 27.20
N ASP A 233 38.73 4.06 26.05
CA ASP A 233 38.52 5.51 25.84
C ASP A 233 38.03 5.78 24.41
N GLN A 234 36.73 6.11 24.29
CA GLN A 234 36.05 6.34 23.01
C GLN A 234 36.55 7.58 22.26
N LEU A 235 37.20 8.53 22.94
CA LEU A 235 37.60 9.82 22.35
C LEU A 235 39.08 9.86 21.97
N LYS A 236 39.84 8.80 22.26
CA LYS A 236 41.26 8.69 21.93
C LYS A 236 41.51 7.54 20.97
N LEU A 237 42.50 7.74 20.10
CA LEU A 237 42.99 6.72 19.20
C LEU A 237 43.92 5.76 19.98
N ASP A 238 43.93 4.47 19.65
CA ASP A 238 44.80 3.51 20.32
C ASP A 238 46.30 3.82 20.06
N PRO A 239 47.15 3.93 21.11
CA PRO A 239 48.58 4.23 20.98
C PRO A 239 49.36 3.24 20.11
N ARG A 240 48.83 2.04 19.85
CA ARG A 240 49.48 1.07 18.94
C ARG A 240 49.63 1.61 17.51
N TYR A 241 48.91 2.67 17.16
CA TYR A 241 48.98 3.29 15.84
C TYR A 241 50.05 4.39 15.74
N ASP A 242 50.68 4.75 16.86
CA ASP A 242 51.76 5.74 16.90
C ASP A 242 52.93 5.34 16.00
N ASP A 243 53.67 6.33 15.51
CA ASP A 243 54.84 6.07 14.69
C ASP A 243 56.02 5.61 15.56
N PRO A 244 56.43 4.32 15.47
CA PRO A 244 57.51 3.81 16.32
C PRO A 244 58.88 4.36 15.93
N VAL A 245 59.03 4.97 14.74
CA VAL A 245 60.29 5.52 14.24
C VAL A 245 60.47 6.95 14.71
N THR A 246 59.43 7.78 14.61
CA THR A 246 59.48 9.19 15.00
C THR A 246 59.02 9.46 16.43
N GLY A 247 58.34 8.50 17.06
CA GLY A 247 57.71 8.66 18.38
C GLY A 247 56.50 9.59 18.38
N ARG A 248 55.98 9.96 17.20
CA ARG A 248 54.83 10.84 17.06
C ARG A 248 53.53 10.08 17.34
N GLU A 249 52.71 10.63 18.22
CA GLU A 249 51.35 10.15 18.50
C GLU A 249 50.46 10.27 17.26
N ALA A 250 49.73 9.20 16.96
CA ALA A 250 48.76 9.17 15.88
C ALA A 250 47.46 9.87 16.28
N THR A 251 46.90 10.68 15.38
CA THR A 251 45.67 11.44 15.66
C THR A 251 44.54 11.06 14.72
N PHE A 252 43.29 11.36 15.11
CA PHE A 252 42.14 11.23 14.20
C PHE A 252 42.25 12.12 12.95
N ALA A 253 43.02 13.22 13.01
CA ALA A 253 43.32 14.03 11.83
C ALA A 253 44.23 13.29 10.84
N ASP A 254 45.18 12.48 11.33
CA ASP A 254 46.02 11.64 10.48
C ASP A 254 45.20 10.52 9.81
N VAL A 255 44.25 9.92 10.53
CA VAL A 255 43.27 8.97 9.96
C VAL A 255 42.38 9.67 8.92
N GLN A 256 41.89 10.88 9.21
CA GLN A 256 41.09 11.66 8.27
C GLN A 256 41.88 11.99 7.00
N ASN A 257 43.17 12.32 7.11
CA ASN A 257 44.03 12.54 5.94
C ASN A 257 44.18 11.28 5.08
N LEU A 258 44.29 10.10 5.70
CA LEU A 258 44.29 8.84 4.98
C LEU A 258 42.96 8.61 4.25
N ILE A 259 41.82 8.84 4.90
CA ILE A 259 40.50 8.68 4.28
C ILE A 259 40.31 9.67 3.13
N THR A 260 40.72 10.93 3.28
CA THR A 260 40.73 11.91 2.18
C THR A 260 41.60 11.43 1.02
N THR A 261 42.76 10.83 1.31
CA THR A 261 43.62 10.23 0.29
C THR A 261 42.92 9.07 -0.42
N MET A 262 42.21 8.21 0.33
CA MET A 262 41.42 7.12 -0.25
C MET A 262 40.28 7.65 -1.15
N HIS A 263 39.64 8.76 -0.79
CA HIS A 263 38.63 9.40 -1.63
C HIS A 263 39.25 9.94 -2.92
N GLU A 264 40.30 10.74 -2.80
CA GLU A 264 40.89 11.47 -3.93
C GLU A 264 41.65 10.54 -4.88
N GLU A 265 42.44 9.61 -4.34
CA GLU A 265 43.31 8.74 -5.14
C GLU A 265 42.66 7.39 -5.50
N TRP A 266 41.90 6.78 -4.58
CA TRP A 266 41.41 5.40 -4.76
C TRP A 266 39.92 5.33 -5.10
N GLN A 267 39.19 6.45 -5.02
CA GLN A 267 37.74 6.50 -5.14
C GLN A 267 37.05 5.49 -4.20
N MET A 268 37.56 5.38 -2.97
CA MET A 268 37.06 4.45 -1.95
C MET A 268 36.48 5.19 -0.75
N MET A 269 35.39 4.68 -0.20
CA MET A 269 34.80 5.15 1.05
C MET A 269 35.38 4.42 2.27
N ALA A 270 35.18 5.01 3.45
CA ALA A 270 35.49 4.38 4.72
C ALA A 270 34.32 4.51 5.71
N ILE A 271 33.99 3.42 6.40
CA ILE A 271 33.08 3.40 7.54
C ILE A 271 33.77 2.81 8.78
N CYS A 272 33.27 3.16 9.96
CA CYS A 272 33.77 2.65 11.23
C CYS A 272 32.61 2.13 12.09
N ASP A 273 32.89 1.07 12.83
CA ASP A 273 32.01 0.60 13.90
C ASP A 273 31.84 1.67 14.99
N VAL A 274 30.64 1.71 15.57
CA VAL A 274 30.32 2.51 16.75
C VAL A 274 29.68 1.63 17.80
N VAL A 275 30.28 1.59 18.99
CA VAL A 275 29.79 0.79 20.12
C VAL A 275 29.02 1.68 21.07
N LEU A 276 27.69 1.52 21.09
CA LEU A 276 26.79 2.33 21.92
C LEU A 276 26.29 1.59 23.17
N ASN A 277 26.50 0.28 23.26
CA ASN A 277 25.85 -0.54 24.28
C ASN A 277 26.69 -0.74 25.55
N HIS A 278 28.01 -0.65 25.42
CA HIS A 278 28.97 -1.00 26.46
C HIS A 278 30.31 -0.24 26.34
N THR A 279 31.11 -0.31 27.40
CA THR A 279 32.50 0.17 27.47
C THR A 279 33.34 -0.85 28.25
N ALA A 280 34.67 -0.77 28.17
CA ALA A 280 35.57 -1.62 28.95
C ALA A 280 35.34 -1.44 30.47
N ASN A 281 35.40 -2.53 31.23
CA ASN A 281 35.00 -2.53 32.64
C ASN A 281 35.95 -1.73 33.57
N GLU A 282 37.15 -1.46 33.10
CA GLU A 282 38.24 -0.77 33.78
C GLU A 282 38.44 0.68 33.32
N THR A 283 37.59 1.17 32.40
CA THR A 283 37.62 2.52 31.86
C THR A 283 37.73 3.58 32.97
N ALA A 284 38.69 4.50 32.84
CA ALA A 284 39.03 5.45 33.90
C ALA A 284 37.85 6.35 34.33
N TRP A 285 37.02 6.81 33.37
CA TRP A 285 35.89 7.68 33.66
C TRP A 285 34.74 6.97 34.40
N LEU A 286 34.67 5.63 34.41
CA LEU A 286 33.70 4.89 35.23
C LEU A 286 33.94 5.11 36.72
N ARG A 287 35.18 5.38 37.14
CA ARG A 287 35.50 5.67 38.55
C ARG A 287 34.87 6.98 39.02
N THR A 288 34.79 7.97 38.13
CA THR A 288 34.23 9.30 38.42
C THR A 288 32.75 9.43 38.06
N HIS A 289 32.24 8.62 37.13
CA HIS A 289 30.86 8.64 36.63
C HIS A 289 30.21 7.25 36.72
N ARG A 290 30.10 6.73 37.95
CA ARG A 290 29.59 5.38 38.23
C ARG A 290 28.12 5.21 37.85
N ASP A 291 27.37 6.30 37.82
CA ASP A 291 25.95 6.39 37.42
C ASP A 291 25.69 6.03 35.95
N ALA A 292 26.72 6.11 35.09
CA ALA A 292 26.67 5.76 33.67
C ALA A 292 26.55 4.24 33.41
N SER A 293 26.66 3.40 34.45
CA SER A 293 26.46 1.95 34.37
C SER A 293 25.27 1.52 35.23
N TYR A 294 24.69 0.35 34.91
CA TYR A 294 23.75 -0.31 35.82
C TYR A 294 24.53 -0.84 37.03
N ASN A 295 24.23 -0.37 38.24
CA ASN A 295 24.93 -0.81 39.44
C ASN A 295 24.01 -1.09 40.63
N CYS A 296 24.52 -1.71 41.69
CA CYS A 296 23.69 -2.09 42.83
C CYS A 296 23.18 -0.89 43.66
N ALA A 297 23.74 0.31 43.47
CA ALA A 297 23.24 1.54 44.10
C ALA A 297 22.08 2.14 43.31
N ASN A 298 22.20 2.30 41.99
CA ASN A 298 21.17 2.90 41.15
C ASN A 298 20.11 1.91 40.65
N CYS A 299 20.39 0.60 40.72
CA CYS A 299 19.50 -0.50 40.36
C CYS A 299 19.42 -1.55 41.48
N PRO A 300 18.78 -1.25 42.64
CA PRO A 300 18.74 -2.15 43.79
C PRO A 300 18.12 -3.52 43.52
N HIS A 301 17.30 -3.65 42.47
CA HIS A 301 16.72 -4.94 42.05
C HIS A 301 17.77 -5.92 41.52
N LEU A 302 18.98 -5.47 41.17
CA LEU A 302 20.10 -6.31 40.74
C LEU A 302 20.85 -6.96 41.92
N ARG A 303 20.66 -6.47 43.15
CA ARG A 303 21.37 -6.95 44.35
C ARG A 303 21.24 -8.47 44.60
N PRO A 304 20.04 -9.10 44.52
CA PRO A 304 19.94 -10.56 44.63
C PRO A 304 20.75 -11.30 43.56
N ALA A 305 20.80 -10.76 42.35
CA ALA A 305 21.57 -11.35 41.26
C ALA A 305 23.09 -11.22 41.50
N ALA A 306 23.54 -10.07 42.01
CA ALA A 306 24.94 -9.85 42.38
C ALA A 306 25.39 -10.77 43.54
N VAL A 307 24.55 -10.99 44.54
CA VAL A 307 24.79 -11.93 45.65
C VAL A 307 24.89 -13.37 45.14
N LEU A 308 23.98 -13.79 44.27
CA LEU A 308 24.06 -15.09 43.60
C LEU A 308 25.36 -15.22 42.79
N ASP A 309 25.82 -14.16 42.11
CA ASP A 309 27.10 -14.17 41.37
C ASP A 309 28.32 -14.34 42.26
N ALA A 310 28.36 -13.62 43.38
CA ALA A 310 29.42 -13.76 44.37
C ALA A 310 29.46 -15.17 44.97
N LEU A 311 28.30 -15.76 45.28
CA LEU A 311 28.21 -17.14 45.78
C LEU A 311 28.76 -18.15 44.78
N LEU A 312 28.36 -18.06 43.52
CA LEU A 312 28.82 -18.99 42.50
C LEU A 312 30.32 -18.84 42.25
N ALA A 313 30.85 -17.61 42.28
CA ALA A 313 32.28 -17.35 42.20
C ALA A 313 33.05 -17.97 43.38
N ARG A 314 32.46 -17.95 44.59
CA ARG A 314 33.07 -18.56 45.78
C ARG A 314 33.03 -20.09 45.75
N LEU A 315 31.88 -20.70 45.43
CA LEU A 315 31.76 -22.16 45.26
C LEU A 315 32.80 -22.66 44.27
N THR A 316 32.95 -21.93 43.18
CA THR A 316 33.92 -22.20 42.15
C THR A 316 35.36 -22.16 42.65
N ALA A 317 35.74 -21.17 43.47
CA ALA A 317 37.05 -21.12 44.11
C ALA A 317 37.25 -22.32 45.05
N ASP A 318 36.24 -22.66 45.85
CA ASP A 318 36.29 -23.82 46.75
C ASP A 318 36.45 -25.15 45.98
N VAL A 319 35.87 -25.28 44.78
CA VAL A 319 36.09 -26.45 43.90
C VAL A 319 37.52 -26.47 43.35
N ALA A 320 38.05 -25.32 42.92
CA ALA A 320 39.42 -25.21 42.42
C ALA A 320 40.46 -25.58 43.49
N ASP A 321 40.18 -25.23 44.75
CA ASP A 321 41.01 -25.55 45.92
C ASP A 321 40.81 -26.98 46.46
N GLY A 322 39.89 -27.76 45.86
CA GLY A 322 39.58 -29.13 46.29
C GLY A 322 38.83 -29.22 47.62
N LEU A 323 38.19 -28.13 48.04
CA LEU A 323 37.49 -27.99 49.33
C LEU A 323 36.04 -28.51 49.30
N VAL A 324 35.55 -28.97 48.14
CA VAL A 324 34.20 -29.51 47.98
C VAL A 324 34.20 -31.06 48.05
N PRO A 325 33.55 -31.67 49.06
CA PRO A 325 33.43 -33.11 49.18
C PRO A 325 32.47 -33.70 48.13
N ALA A 326 32.86 -34.81 47.49
CA ALA A 326 32.00 -35.66 46.68
C ALA A 326 31.80 -37.03 47.37
N VAL A 327 30.81 -37.79 46.89
CA VAL A 327 30.40 -39.11 47.42
C VAL A 327 31.56 -40.14 47.49
N CYS A 328 32.64 -39.94 46.72
CA CYS A 328 33.88 -40.74 46.73
C CYS A 328 35.17 -39.88 46.68
N GLY A 329 35.32 -38.85 47.51
CA GLY A 329 36.57 -38.04 47.63
C GLY A 329 36.36 -36.55 47.35
N SER A 330 37.42 -35.72 47.31
CA SER A 330 37.31 -34.32 46.89
C SER A 330 37.14 -34.19 45.38
N LEU A 331 36.37 -33.19 44.93
CA LEU A 331 36.29 -32.89 43.50
C LEU A 331 37.64 -32.37 42.97
N PRO A 332 38.09 -32.83 41.80
CA PRO A 332 39.31 -32.32 41.18
C PRO A 332 39.10 -30.90 40.65
N ALA A 333 40.18 -30.11 40.62
CA ALA A 333 40.18 -28.72 40.11
C ALA A 333 39.75 -28.59 38.63
N ARG A 334 39.78 -29.70 37.87
CA ARG A 334 39.27 -29.79 36.50
C ARG A 334 38.23 -30.90 36.42
N LEU A 335 37.00 -30.55 36.05
CA LEU A 335 35.89 -31.48 35.89
C LEU A 335 35.82 -31.92 34.43
N ASP A 336 35.86 -33.23 34.18
CA ASP A 336 35.96 -33.83 32.85
C ASP A 336 34.88 -34.90 32.57
N SER A 337 33.98 -35.18 33.52
CA SER A 337 32.88 -36.12 33.33
C SER A 337 31.52 -35.61 33.83
N PRO A 338 30.41 -36.02 33.19
CA PRO A 338 29.06 -35.69 33.66
C PRO A 338 28.79 -36.09 35.12
N HIS A 339 29.37 -37.20 35.58
CA HIS A 339 29.22 -37.66 36.96
C HIS A 339 29.86 -36.71 37.99
N GLN A 340 31.00 -36.08 37.65
CA GLN A 340 31.62 -35.08 38.51
C GLN A 340 30.81 -33.76 38.53
N LEU A 341 30.17 -33.42 37.40
CA LEU A 341 29.23 -32.28 37.35
C LEU A 341 27.96 -32.56 38.17
N ASP A 342 27.43 -33.78 38.14
CA ASP A 342 26.29 -34.16 38.98
C ASP A 342 26.64 -34.19 40.47
N ALA A 343 27.89 -34.52 40.81
CA ALA A 343 28.37 -34.46 42.19
C ALA A 343 28.47 -33.03 42.76
N LEU A 344 28.50 -32.00 41.92
CA LEU A 344 28.42 -30.59 42.35
C LEU A 344 26.99 -30.16 42.72
N ARG A 345 25.97 -30.81 42.15
CA ARG A 345 24.57 -30.38 42.31
C ARG A 345 24.15 -30.30 43.78
N PRO A 346 24.42 -31.30 44.66
CA PRO A 346 24.03 -31.22 46.06
C PRO A 346 24.73 -30.07 46.80
N GLU A 347 25.99 -29.79 46.49
CA GLU A 347 26.72 -28.67 47.11
C GLU A 347 26.22 -27.31 46.59
N LEU A 348 25.93 -27.21 45.29
CA LEU A 348 25.32 -26.02 44.72
C LEU A 348 23.93 -25.76 45.32
N GLU A 349 23.08 -26.78 45.42
CA GLU A 349 21.75 -26.69 46.06
C GLU A 349 21.88 -26.28 47.53
N ARG A 350 22.82 -26.87 48.26
CA ARG A 350 23.11 -26.52 49.65
C ARG A 350 23.54 -25.04 49.78
N ARG A 351 24.48 -24.58 48.95
CA ARG A 351 24.95 -23.18 48.94
C ARG A 351 23.85 -22.21 48.52
N LEU A 352 23.01 -22.57 47.56
CA LEU A 352 21.85 -21.76 47.14
C LEU A 352 20.80 -21.64 48.25
N CYS A 353 20.56 -22.72 49.00
CA CYS A 353 19.73 -22.69 50.21
C CYS A 353 20.36 -21.81 51.30
N ASP A 354 21.68 -21.93 51.52
CA ASP A 354 22.43 -21.13 52.49
C ASP A 354 22.44 -19.63 52.13
N ALA A 355 22.41 -19.27 50.85
CA ALA A 355 22.30 -17.88 50.38
C ALA A 355 20.93 -17.24 50.60
N ARG A 356 19.93 -18.01 51.06
CA ARG A 356 18.60 -17.51 51.45
C ARG A 356 17.99 -16.54 50.43
N LEU A 357 18.19 -16.77 49.12
CA LEU A 357 17.77 -15.83 48.05
C LEU A 357 16.25 -15.52 48.04
N HIS A 358 15.45 -16.37 48.68
CA HIS A 358 14.02 -16.17 48.89
C HIS A 358 13.71 -14.99 49.84
N GLU A 359 14.66 -14.55 50.64
CA GLU A 359 14.50 -13.46 51.61
C GLU A 359 14.67 -12.07 51.02
N PHE A 360 15.19 -11.96 49.81
CA PHE A 360 15.07 -10.72 49.03
C PHE A 360 13.61 -10.36 48.73
N PHE A 361 12.68 -11.26 49.06
CA PHE A 361 11.24 -11.08 49.02
C PHE A 361 10.60 -11.06 50.44
N CYS A 362 11.39 -11.04 51.52
CA CYS A 362 10.98 -11.06 52.94
C CYS A 362 11.86 -10.10 53.80
N CYS A 363 11.65 -9.97 55.12
CA CYS A 363 12.42 -9.06 55.99
C CYS A 363 12.85 -9.77 57.30
N ASP A 364 14.09 -9.56 57.76
CA ASP A 364 14.67 -10.25 58.93
C ASP A 364 15.33 -9.26 59.93
N VAL A 365 14.79 -9.21 61.16
CA VAL A 365 15.06 -8.18 62.19
C VAL A 365 16.24 -8.55 63.11
N ASP A 366 16.56 -9.83 63.25
CA ASP A 366 17.54 -10.31 64.23
C ASP A 366 18.95 -10.46 63.63
N ALA A 367 19.04 -10.47 62.29
CA ALA A 367 20.29 -10.66 61.54
C ALA A 367 21.22 -9.43 61.53
N LEU A 368 20.69 -8.22 61.74
CA LEU A 368 21.46 -6.96 61.71
C LEU A 368 22.52 -6.85 62.83
N SER A 369 22.42 -7.65 63.88
CA SER A 369 23.25 -7.48 65.08
C SER A 369 24.40 -8.49 65.25
N ALA A 370 24.43 -9.60 64.52
CA ALA A 370 25.26 -10.74 64.93
C ALA A 370 26.51 -11.01 64.08
N ALA A 371 26.60 -10.47 62.87
CA ALA A 371 27.40 -11.15 61.85
C ALA A 371 28.63 -10.38 61.34
N PHE A 372 28.94 -9.26 62.02
CA PHE A 372 30.17 -8.46 62.10
C PHE A 372 31.48 -9.27 62.35
N LEU A 373 31.41 -10.57 62.62
CA LEU A 373 32.55 -11.35 63.10
C LEU A 373 32.85 -12.53 62.18
N GLN A 374 34.02 -12.48 61.55
CA GLN A 374 34.76 -13.55 60.83
C GLN A 374 34.74 -13.40 59.30
N ARG A 375 35.59 -12.58 58.66
CA ARG A 375 37.07 -12.71 58.49
C ARG A 375 37.52 -13.91 57.63
N ALA A 376 37.94 -13.60 56.39
CA ALA A 376 39.29 -13.81 55.80
C ALA A 376 39.60 -14.96 54.77
N ALA A 377 39.94 -14.53 53.52
CA ALA A 377 41.10 -14.87 52.64
C ALA A 377 41.04 -15.84 51.39
N THR A 378 41.12 -15.24 50.17
CA THR A 378 41.99 -15.41 48.93
C THR A 378 41.90 -16.53 47.84
N ASN A 379 41.64 -16.10 46.55
CA ASN A 379 42.16 -16.40 45.15
C ASN A 379 42.17 -17.84 44.52
N GLU A 380 41.90 -18.18 43.23
CA GLU A 380 41.69 -17.46 41.92
C GLU A 380 41.19 -18.43 40.76
N ARG A 381 40.26 -17.97 39.88
CA ARG A 381 39.74 -18.46 38.52
C ARG A 381 38.41 -19.27 38.39
N PRO A 382 37.39 -18.81 37.60
CA PRO A 382 36.02 -19.35 37.71
C PRO A 382 35.40 -20.32 36.65
N LEU A 383 34.44 -21.16 37.11
CA LEU A 383 33.59 -22.16 36.42
C LEU A 383 32.37 -21.55 35.68
N VAL A 384 31.89 -20.38 36.13
CA VAL A 384 30.75 -19.65 35.53
C VAL A 384 31.15 -18.22 35.15
N ALA A 385 30.57 -17.69 34.07
CA ALA A 385 30.82 -16.34 33.61
C ALA A 385 30.23 -15.31 34.59
N ARG A 386 31.04 -14.32 35.00
CA ARG A 386 30.58 -13.21 35.88
C ARG A 386 29.56 -12.33 35.17
N TYR A 387 28.52 -11.90 35.88
CA TYR A 387 27.47 -11.01 35.37
C TYR A 387 27.66 -9.56 35.82
N PHE A 388 28.54 -9.33 36.80
CA PHE A 388 28.84 -8.01 37.32
C PHE A 388 30.36 -7.82 37.50
N THR A 389 30.83 -6.58 37.34
CA THR A 389 32.14 -6.15 37.81
C THR A 389 32.06 -6.01 39.32
N LEU A 390 32.82 -6.83 40.03
CA LEU A 390 32.83 -6.91 41.49
C LEU A 390 34.29 -6.96 41.97
N PRO A 391 34.65 -6.24 43.06
CA PRO A 391 35.94 -6.46 43.71
C PRO A 391 35.98 -7.85 44.36
N GLU A 392 37.17 -8.37 44.63
CA GLU A 392 37.29 -9.63 45.36
C GLU A 392 37.19 -9.39 46.86
N LEU A 393 36.15 -9.95 47.49
CA LEU A 393 35.86 -9.77 48.91
C LEU A 393 35.83 -11.12 49.63
N PRO A 394 36.13 -11.17 50.95
CA PRO A 394 36.49 -12.41 51.64
C PRO A 394 35.36 -13.43 51.74
N ASP A 395 34.14 -12.95 51.93
CA ASP A 395 32.93 -13.76 52.15
C ASP A 395 31.70 -13.00 51.67
N LEU A 396 30.55 -13.69 51.65
CA LEU A 396 29.30 -13.14 51.14
C LEU A 396 28.81 -11.93 51.94
N ARG A 397 29.09 -11.86 53.25
CA ARG A 397 28.65 -10.73 54.09
C ARG A 397 29.39 -9.45 53.72
N HIS A 398 30.67 -9.53 53.40
CA HIS A 398 31.41 -8.37 52.89
C HIS A 398 30.94 -7.96 51.49
N TYR A 399 30.57 -8.93 50.64
CA TYR A 399 29.91 -8.61 49.38
C TYR A 399 28.58 -7.91 49.61
N GLU A 400 27.75 -8.39 50.53
CA GLU A 400 26.49 -7.74 50.91
C GLU A 400 26.74 -6.33 51.43
N ASP A 401 27.62 -6.15 52.42
CA ASP A 401 27.97 -4.83 52.96
C ASP A 401 28.50 -3.88 51.88
N PHE A 402 29.30 -4.40 50.94
CA PHE A 402 29.80 -3.63 49.80
C PHE A 402 28.69 -3.26 48.81
N ILE A 403 27.81 -4.21 48.47
CA ILE A 403 26.68 -4.06 47.54
C ILE A 403 25.60 -3.12 48.10
N TYR A 404 25.33 -3.20 49.40
CA TYR A 404 24.29 -2.44 50.10
C TYR A 404 24.78 -1.11 50.66
N GLY A 405 26.08 -0.97 50.93
CA GLY A 405 26.71 0.26 51.38
C GLY A 405 26.99 1.26 50.25
N ASP A 406 27.64 2.37 50.59
CA ASP A 406 27.94 3.47 49.65
C ASP A 406 28.80 3.03 48.45
N GLN A 407 29.53 1.91 48.60
CA GLN A 407 30.40 1.34 47.57
C GLN A 407 29.65 0.48 46.55
N GLY A 408 28.35 0.22 46.72
CA GLY A 408 27.56 -0.62 45.81
C GLY A 408 27.46 -0.05 44.39
N CYS A 409 27.78 1.23 44.21
CA CYS A 409 27.92 1.87 42.90
C CYS A 409 29.11 1.35 42.07
N GLU A 410 30.06 0.64 42.69
CA GLU A 410 31.19 -0.01 42.00
C GLU A 410 30.82 -1.40 41.44
N VAL A 411 29.63 -1.91 41.78
CA VAL A 411 29.12 -3.20 41.32
C VAL A 411 28.35 -3.03 40.03
N MET A 412 29.01 -3.17 38.87
CA MET A 412 28.45 -2.77 37.57
C MET A 412 28.00 -3.98 36.74
N ALA A 413 26.80 -3.95 36.15
CA ALA A 413 26.28 -5.07 35.38
C ALA A 413 27.00 -5.22 34.02
N HIS A 414 27.38 -6.44 33.68
CA HIS A 414 27.90 -6.77 32.36
C HIS A 414 26.79 -6.77 31.31
N ASN A 415 27.15 -6.45 30.07
CA ASN A 415 26.26 -6.59 28.94
C ASN A 415 26.28 -8.03 28.40
N GLY A 416 25.47 -8.31 27.39
CA GLY A 416 25.41 -9.62 26.75
C GLY A 416 24.22 -9.72 25.82
N TRP A 417 23.71 -10.93 25.63
CA TRP A 417 22.49 -11.18 24.87
C TRP A 417 21.63 -12.26 25.52
N VAL A 418 20.31 -12.19 25.28
CA VAL A 418 19.31 -13.12 25.82
C VAL A 418 18.62 -13.82 24.64
N MET A 419 18.51 -15.16 24.70
CA MET A 419 17.82 -15.93 23.67
C MET A 419 16.36 -15.48 23.54
N ASN A 420 15.92 -15.12 22.34
CA ASN A 420 14.53 -14.73 22.01
C ASN A 420 13.96 -13.55 22.81
N ALA A 421 14.80 -12.66 23.33
CA ALA A 421 14.32 -11.43 23.96
C ALA A 421 13.69 -10.47 22.96
N ASP A 422 12.73 -9.66 23.42
CA ASP A 422 12.13 -8.57 22.65
C ASP A 422 13.18 -7.46 22.45
N PRO A 423 13.64 -7.18 21.21
CA PRO A 423 14.69 -6.20 20.95
C PRO A 423 14.25 -4.75 21.20
N LEU A 424 12.95 -4.51 21.43
CA LEU A 424 12.45 -3.19 21.82
C LEU A 424 12.56 -2.93 23.32
N ARG A 425 12.96 -3.94 24.12
CA ARG A 425 12.99 -3.86 25.58
C ARG A 425 14.41 -3.96 26.12
N ASP A 426 14.70 -3.17 27.16
CA ASP A 426 15.97 -3.30 27.87
C ASP A 426 15.88 -4.40 28.94
N PHE A 427 16.59 -5.51 28.71
CA PHE A 427 16.61 -6.65 29.61
C PHE A 427 17.20 -6.36 31.01
N ALA A 428 17.92 -5.24 31.20
CA ALA A 428 18.40 -4.81 32.52
C ALA A 428 17.39 -3.94 33.29
N ALA A 429 16.41 -3.35 32.59
CA ALA A 429 15.47 -2.41 33.18
C ALA A 429 14.42 -3.12 34.06
N ARG A 430 14.12 -2.51 35.22
CA ARG A 430 13.20 -3.08 36.22
C ARG A 430 11.77 -3.26 35.70
N GLU A 431 11.31 -2.33 34.87
CA GLU A 431 9.91 -2.21 34.44
C GLU A 431 9.51 -3.24 33.37
N GLU A 432 10.48 -3.88 32.69
CA GLU A 432 10.23 -4.60 31.44
C GLU A 432 10.57 -6.10 31.45
N ASP A 433 11.18 -6.59 32.56
CA ASP A 433 11.48 -8.00 32.95
C ASP A 433 12.85 -8.14 33.66
N GLY A 434 13.31 -7.11 34.40
CA GLY A 434 14.67 -6.97 35.00
C GLY A 434 15.16 -8.07 35.97
N ARG A 435 14.52 -9.24 35.95
CA ARG A 435 14.94 -10.50 36.55
C ARG A 435 15.84 -11.33 35.61
N VAL A 436 16.11 -10.91 34.38
CA VAL A 436 17.03 -11.64 33.45
C VAL A 436 18.37 -11.98 34.10
N TYR A 437 18.98 -11.03 34.82
CA TYR A 437 20.22 -11.25 35.56
C TYR A 437 20.05 -12.26 36.71
N LEU A 438 18.90 -12.26 37.38
CA LEU A 438 18.57 -13.20 38.46
C LEU A 438 18.27 -14.61 37.94
N ARG A 439 17.55 -14.72 36.82
CA ARG A 439 17.20 -16.00 36.16
C ARG A 439 18.36 -16.62 35.39
N ARG A 440 19.49 -15.91 35.27
CA ARG A 440 20.69 -16.35 34.53
C ARG A 440 20.43 -16.65 33.05
N GLU A 441 19.55 -15.86 32.45
CA GLU A 441 19.19 -15.98 31.03
C GLU A 441 20.13 -15.20 30.10
N LEU A 442 21.03 -14.38 30.67
CA LEU A 442 21.99 -13.57 29.93
C LEU A 442 23.25 -14.38 29.58
N ILE A 443 23.63 -14.40 28.31
CA ILE A 443 24.98 -14.82 27.92
C ILE A 443 25.87 -13.59 28.05
N ALA A 444 26.47 -13.44 29.24
CA ALA A 444 27.18 -12.24 29.66
C ALA A 444 28.58 -12.12 29.04
N TRP A 445 28.97 -10.91 28.66
CA TRP A 445 30.31 -10.56 28.22
C TRP A 445 31.09 -9.96 29.39
N GLY A 446 31.91 -10.80 30.04
CA GLY A 446 32.60 -10.46 31.28
C GLY A 446 33.60 -9.31 31.20
N ASP A 447 33.92 -8.83 29.99
CA ASP A 447 34.85 -7.75 29.72
C ASP A 447 34.17 -6.40 29.44
N SER A 448 32.83 -6.36 29.49
CA SER A 448 32.03 -5.24 28.99
C SER A 448 30.90 -4.87 29.95
N VAL A 449 30.91 -3.65 30.48
CA VAL A 449 29.83 -3.11 31.34
C VAL A 449 28.72 -2.52 30.49
N LYS A 450 27.46 -2.84 30.82
CA LYS A 450 26.27 -2.29 30.14
C LYS A 450 26.05 -0.83 30.53
N LEU A 451 25.92 0.04 29.53
CA LEU A 451 25.71 1.47 29.71
C LEU A 451 24.24 1.78 30.01
N ARG A 452 23.98 2.63 31.00
CA ARG A 452 22.64 3.02 31.45
C ARG A 452 22.31 4.42 30.96
N TYR A 453 21.69 4.54 29.79
CA TYR A 453 21.29 5.84 29.23
C TYR A 453 20.06 6.45 29.92
N GLY A 454 19.15 5.61 30.42
CA GLY A 454 17.84 6.05 30.90
C GLY A 454 16.86 6.37 29.77
N ALA A 455 15.75 7.04 30.11
CA ALA A 455 14.72 7.46 29.18
C ALA A 455 15.11 8.75 28.44
N ALA A 456 15.93 9.61 29.06
CA ALA A 456 16.34 10.90 28.51
C ALA A 456 17.78 11.29 28.91
N PRO A 457 18.40 12.29 28.25
CA PRO A 457 19.75 12.75 28.58
C PRO A 457 19.98 13.10 30.06
N GLU A 458 18.95 13.58 30.74
CA GLU A 458 18.98 13.98 32.15
C GLU A 458 19.23 12.81 33.10
N ASP A 459 18.91 11.58 32.69
CA ASP A 459 19.07 10.38 33.53
C ASP A 459 20.55 9.94 33.64
N SER A 460 21.40 10.33 32.68
CA SER A 460 22.85 10.09 32.68
C SER A 460 23.61 11.14 31.83
N PRO A 461 23.66 12.41 32.25
CA PRO A 461 24.09 13.53 31.41
C PRO A 461 25.50 13.38 30.84
N PHE A 462 26.43 12.88 31.66
CA PHE A 462 27.81 12.63 31.23
C PHE A 462 27.85 11.60 30.08
N LEU A 463 27.14 10.48 30.23
CA LEU A 463 27.15 9.39 29.25
C LEU A 463 26.63 9.85 27.89
N TRP A 464 25.51 10.58 27.88
CA TRP A 464 24.93 11.13 26.65
C TRP A 464 25.88 12.10 25.96
N GLU A 465 26.49 13.02 26.70
CA GLU A 465 27.45 13.98 26.14
C GLU A 465 28.72 13.31 25.63
N HIS A 466 29.26 12.32 26.36
CA HIS A 466 30.45 11.57 25.96
C HIS A 466 30.20 10.77 24.66
N MET A 467 29.05 10.09 24.59
CA MET A 467 28.68 9.29 23.41
C MET A 467 28.29 10.14 22.21
N ARG A 468 27.68 11.31 22.44
CA ARG A 468 27.46 12.33 21.40
C ARG A 468 28.78 12.75 20.76
N ARG A 469 29.80 13.09 21.57
CA ARG A 469 31.13 13.46 21.08
C ARG A 469 31.80 12.33 20.31
N TYR A 470 31.68 11.10 20.81
CA TYR A 470 32.22 9.92 20.13
C TYR A 470 31.60 9.73 18.73
N VAL A 471 30.28 9.80 18.62
CA VAL A 471 29.56 9.65 17.35
C VAL A 471 29.87 10.81 16.39
N GLU A 472 29.91 12.05 16.88
CA GLU A 472 30.25 13.24 16.08
C GLU A 472 31.70 13.20 15.58
N LEU A 473 32.64 12.75 16.42
CA LEU A 473 34.03 12.56 16.04
C LEU A 473 34.15 11.51 14.92
N THR A 474 33.51 10.36 15.10
CA THR A 474 33.55 9.27 14.13
C THR A 474 32.88 9.69 12.81
N ALA A 475 31.72 10.34 12.84
CA ALA A 475 31.03 10.85 11.66
C ALA A 475 31.80 11.97 10.92
N ARG A 476 32.67 12.71 11.62
CA ARG A 476 33.56 13.71 11.00
C ARG A 476 34.65 13.04 10.16
N VAL A 477 35.18 11.92 10.64
CA VAL A 477 36.31 11.20 10.02
C VAL A 477 35.82 10.26 8.92
N PHE A 478 34.76 9.50 9.14
CA PHE A 478 34.27 8.43 8.25
C PHE A 478 33.03 8.84 7.46
N ASP A 479 32.80 8.21 6.30
CA ASP A 479 31.63 8.46 5.44
C ASP A 479 30.33 7.86 5.98
N GLY A 480 30.47 6.93 6.92
CA GLY A 480 29.37 6.19 7.49
C GLY A 480 29.75 5.45 8.75
N LEU A 481 28.72 4.93 9.42
CA LEU A 481 28.82 4.23 10.69
C LEU A 481 28.24 2.82 10.53
N ARG A 482 28.91 1.82 11.11
CA ARG A 482 28.31 0.50 11.37
C ARG A 482 27.83 0.46 12.82
N LEU A 483 26.55 0.15 13.01
CA LEU A 483 25.96 -0.06 14.33
C LEU A 483 26.13 -1.53 14.72
N ASP A 484 27.04 -1.76 15.66
CA ASP A 484 27.24 -3.06 16.26
C ASP A 484 26.05 -3.42 17.16
N ASN A 485 25.55 -4.64 17.01
CA ASN A 485 24.43 -5.18 17.79
C ASN A 485 23.28 -4.15 17.98
N CYS A 486 22.80 -3.59 16.87
CA CYS A 486 21.85 -2.47 16.86
C CYS A 486 20.51 -2.82 17.55
N HIS A 487 20.13 -4.09 17.53
CA HIS A 487 18.90 -4.59 18.17
C HIS A 487 18.97 -4.61 19.69
N SER A 488 20.16 -4.49 20.29
CA SER A 488 20.35 -4.37 21.74
C SER A 488 20.59 -2.93 22.21
N THR A 489 20.66 -1.96 21.27
CA THR A 489 20.72 -0.54 21.58
C THR A 489 19.30 0.00 21.75
N PRO A 490 18.97 0.66 22.88
CA PRO A 490 17.67 1.31 23.03
C PRO A 490 17.40 2.26 21.87
N LEU A 491 16.22 2.11 21.26
CA LEU A 491 15.92 2.74 19.97
C LEU A 491 15.99 4.27 20.02
N HIS A 492 15.57 4.90 21.13
CA HIS A 492 15.65 6.35 21.33
C HIS A 492 17.09 6.86 21.45
N VAL A 493 17.99 6.07 22.03
CA VAL A 493 19.42 6.41 22.16
C VAL A 493 20.08 6.41 20.79
N ALA A 494 19.91 5.31 20.03
CA ALA A 494 20.45 5.20 18.68
C ALA A 494 19.89 6.29 17.75
N GLU A 495 18.58 6.59 17.85
CA GLU A 495 17.92 7.63 17.06
C GLU A 495 18.56 9.01 17.31
N HIS A 496 18.72 9.40 18.58
CA HIS A 496 19.33 10.68 18.93
C HIS A 496 20.81 10.78 18.52
N LEU A 497 21.60 9.73 18.78
CA LEU A 497 23.04 9.75 18.49
C LEU A 497 23.31 9.75 16.98
N LEU A 498 22.56 8.99 16.18
CA LEU A 498 22.66 9.04 14.72
C LEU A 498 22.24 10.40 14.16
N GLN A 499 21.24 11.07 14.77
CA GLN A 499 20.89 12.44 14.41
C GLN A 499 22.07 13.39 14.66
N CYS A 500 22.78 13.24 15.79
CA CYS A 500 24.01 14.00 16.05
C CYS A 500 25.07 13.75 14.97
N GLY A 501 25.30 12.49 14.59
CA GLY A 501 26.18 12.13 13.47
C GLY A 501 25.75 12.77 12.14
N ARG A 502 24.44 12.74 11.82
CA ARG A 502 23.88 13.35 10.61
C ARG A 502 23.97 14.88 10.61
N ARG A 503 23.98 15.54 11.77
CA ARG A 503 24.27 16.99 11.87
C ARG A 503 25.68 17.32 11.41
N VAL A 504 26.65 16.46 11.74
CA VAL A 504 28.05 16.58 11.28
C VAL A 504 28.18 16.20 9.80
N LYS A 505 27.56 15.09 9.39
CA LYS A 505 27.62 14.57 8.01
C LYS A 505 26.22 14.28 7.47
N PRO A 506 25.60 15.20 6.69
CA PRO A 506 24.23 15.04 6.20
C PRO A 506 23.96 13.74 5.43
N ASP A 507 24.88 13.34 4.57
CA ASP A 507 24.81 12.12 3.75
C ASP A 507 25.43 10.90 4.44
N LEU A 508 25.35 10.84 5.78
CA LEU A 508 25.91 9.72 6.54
C LEU A 508 25.32 8.38 6.07
N TYR A 509 26.21 7.47 5.63
CA TYR A 509 25.86 6.10 5.32
C TYR A 509 25.75 5.29 6.62
N VAL A 510 24.60 4.66 6.90
CA VAL A 510 24.41 3.90 8.13
C VAL A 510 24.18 2.44 7.79
N VAL A 511 25.03 1.57 8.34
CA VAL A 511 24.93 0.12 8.22
C VAL A 511 24.60 -0.44 9.60
N ALA A 512 23.72 -1.44 9.70
CA ALA A 512 23.39 -2.04 10.99
C ALA A 512 23.47 -3.57 10.95
N GLU A 513 24.03 -4.12 12.02
CA GLU A 513 23.84 -5.52 12.39
C GLU A 513 22.54 -5.66 13.19
N LEU A 514 21.48 -6.09 12.50
CA LEU A 514 20.12 -6.16 13.04
C LEU A 514 19.49 -7.53 12.75
N PHE A 515 19.18 -8.26 13.83
CA PHE A 515 18.61 -9.61 13.77
C PHE A 515 17.40 -9.73 14.70
N THR A 516 16.26 -9.17 14.31
CA THR A 516 15.02 -9.27 15.11
C THR A 516 14.23 -10.55 14.84
N ASN A 517 14.61 -11.34 13.83
CA ASN A 517 13.84 -12.46 13.27
C ASN A 517 12.42 -12.06 12.80
N CYS A 518 12.16 -10.77 12.57
CA CYS A 518 10.86 -10.24 12.18
C CYS A 518 11.01 -9.01 11.27
N ASP A 519 10.68 -9.15 9.98
CA ASP A 519 10.75 -8.06 8.99
C ASP A 519 10.03 -6.78 9.44
N ARG A 520 8.91 -6.93 10.18
CA ARG A 520 8.17 -5.79 10.75
C ARG A 520 8.98 -5.04 11.80
N LEU A 521 9.69 -5.74 12.68
CA LEU A 521 10.54 -5.12 13.69
C LEU A 521 11.78 -4.50 13.06
N ASP A 522 12.41 -5.19 12.10
CA ASP A 522 13.53 -4.65 11.31
C ASP A 522 13.14 -3.30 10.68
N ASN A 523 11.91 -3.20 10.13
CA ASN A 523 11.39 -1.97 9.55
C ASN A 523 11.20 -0.83 10.57
N ILE A 524 10.88 -1.12 11.83
CA ILE A 524 10.77 -0.07 12.86
C ILE A 524 12.15 0.57 13.09
N PHE A 525 13.19 -0.24 13.23
CA PHE A 525 14.56 0.24 13.37
C PHE A 525 15.02 0.99 12.12
N VAL A 526 14.83 0.41 10.93
CA VAL A 526 15.19 1.04 9.65
C VAL A 526 14.53 2.41 9.50
N ASN A 527 13.22 2.49 9.73
CA ASN A 527 12.46 3.72 9.55
C ASN A 527 12.78 4.76 10.62
N ARG A 528 13.04 4.39 11.88
CA ARG A 528 13.32 5.38 12.94
C ARG A 528 14.77 5.83 12.95
N LEU A 529 15.72 4.93 12.70
CA LEU A 529 17.15 5.21 12.72
C LEU A 529 17.66 5.74 11.37
N GLY A 530 16.88 5.57 10.30
CA GLY A 530 17.31 5.88 8.95
C GLY A 530 18.50 5.00 8.54
N ILE A 531 18.43 3.70 8.84
CA ILE A 531 19.46 2.74 8.43
C ILE A 531 19.43 2.63 6.90
N THR A 532 20.60 2.82 6.27
CA THR A 532 20.73 2.71 4.82
C THR A 532 20.90 1.26 4.39
N SER A 533 21.64 0.44 5.14
CA SER A 533 21.83 -0.98 4.79
C SER A 533 21.87 -1.93 5.98
N LEU A 534 21.32 -3.13 5.81
CA LEU A 534 21.34 -4.20 6.80
C LEU A 534 22.38 -5.26 6.44
N ILE A 535 23.21 -5.63 7.40
CA ILE A 535 24.19 -6.71 7.23
C ILE A 535 23.46 -8.05 7.15
N ARG A 536 23.85 -8.87 6.17
CA ARG A 536 23.41 -10.25 6.00
C ARG A 536 24.65 -11.12 5.75
N GLY A 537 24.75 -12.28 6.41
CA GLY A 537 25.90 -13.18 6.24
C GLY A 537 25.54 -14.42 5.43
N ALA A 538 26.21 -14.66 4.30
CA ALA A 538 26.04 -15.86 3.48
C ALA A 538 26.45 -17.14 4.22
N PHE A 539 27.34 -17.02 5.21
CA PHE A 539 27.82 -18.13 6.00
C PHE A 539 26.73 -18.87 6.80
N ARG A 540 25.65 -18.16 7.17
CA ARG A 540 24.52 -18.69 7.97
C ARG A 540 23.39 -19.29 7.13
N ALA A 541 23.45 -19.22 5.80
CA ALA A 541 22.40 -19.77 4.94
C ALA A 541 22.48 -21.32 4.88
N PRO A 542 21.40 -22.07 5.19
CA PRO A 542 21.32 -23.48 4.79
C PRO A 542 21.34 -23.57 3.25
N ALA A 543 21.86 -24.66 2.70
CA ALA A 543 22.03 -24.85 1.26
C ALA A 543 20.73 -24.55 0.48
N GLY A 544 20.70 -23.42 -0.24
CA GLY A 544 19.62 -23.05 -1.16
C GLY A 544 18.95 -21.71 -0.88
N GLY A 545 19.40 -20.67 -1.58
CA GLY A 545 18.59 -19.51 -1.95
C GLY A 545 18.70 -18.26 -1.07
N ALA A 546 19.40 -17.24 -1.56
CA ALA A 546 19.20 -15.86 -1.11
C ALA A 546 17.86 -15.34 -1.66
N ARG A 547 16.91 -15.02 -0.79
CA ARG A 547 15.67 -14.33 -1.18
C ARG A 547 15.99 -12.88 -1.53
N ALA A 548 15.57 -12.41 -2.70
CA ALA A 548 15.62 -10.99 -3.06
C ALA A 548 14.78 -10.16 -2.07
N ALA A 549 15.33 -9.05 -1.60
CA ALA A 549 14.63 -8.12 -0.72
C ALA A 549 13.41 -7.53 -1.42
N ARG A 550 12.22 -7.66 -0.80
CA ARG A 550 11.00 -7.00 -1.26
C ARG A 550 11.08 -5.51 -0.97
N ALA A 551 10.38 -4.70 -1.78
CA ALA A 551 10.13 -3.30 -1.49
C ALA A 551 9.38 -3.19 -0.15
N GLY A 552 10.12 -2.98 0.93
CA GLY A 552 9.59 -3.10 2.28
C GLY A 552 10.60 -3.48 3.36
N VAL A 553 11.90 -3.65 3.05
CA VAL A 553 13.00 -3.74 4.03
C VAL A 553 14.17 -2.88 3.52
N ALA A 554 15.03 -2.37 4.40
CA ALA A 554 16.25 -1.64 4.00
C ALA A 554 17.11 -2.44 3.01
N HIS A 555 17.88 -1.72 2.20
CA HIS A 555 18.88 -2.28 1.28
C HIS A 555 19.82 -3.25 2.01
N ALA A 556 20.26 -4.32 1.36
CA ALA A 556 21.11 -5.34 1.97
C ALA A 556 22.61 -5.06 1.74
N ALA A 557 23.44 -5.40 2.72
CA ALA A 557 24.88 -5.56 2.59
C ALA A 557 25.22 -7.02 2.87
N LEU A 558 25.42 -7.82 1.82
CA LEU A 558 25.63 -9.26 1.90
C LEU A 558 27.12 -9.58 2.01
N LEU A 559 27.55 -10.13 3.15
CA LEU A 559 28.93 -10.51 3.38
C LEU A 559 29.10 -12.02 3.18
N ASP A 560 30.16 -12.43 2.46
CA ASP A 560 30.56 -13.83 2.37
C ASP A 560 30.98 -14.38 3.74
N LEU A 561 31.77 -13.59 4.47
CA LEU A 561 32.23 -13.83 5.82
C LEU A 561 32.22 -12.52 6.64
N THR A 562 31.46 -12.51 7.74
CA THR A 562 31.59 -11.46 8.76
C THR A 562 32.77 -11.74 9.67
N HIS A 563 33.30 -10.72 10.35
CA HIS A 563 34.44 -10.89 11.25
C HIS A 563 34.14 -11.75 12.49
N ASP A 564 32.86 -11.99 12.81
CA ASP A 564 32.40 -12.91 13.88
C ASP A 564 32.21 -14.36 13.41
N ASN A 565 32.33 -14.63 12.12
CA ASN A 565 32.11 -15.98 11.60
C ASN A 565 33.37 -16.85 11.82
N PRO A 566 33.19 -18.13 12.21
CA PRO A 566 34.32 -19.05 12.25
C PRO A 566 34.88 -19.27 10.84
N SER A 567 36.16 -19.64 10.75
CA SER A 567 36.82 -19.86 9.47
C SER A 567 36.02 -20.84 8.59
N PRO A 568 35.72 -20.50 7.32
CA PRO A 568 35.04 -21.39 6.36
C PRO A 568 35.73 -22.73 6.21
N VAL A 569 37.06 -22.75 6.31
CA VAL A 569 37.86 -23.97 6.21
C VAL A 569 37.51 -24.97 7.32
N THR A 570 37.19 -24.48 8.52
CA THR A 570 36.87 -25.33 9.68
C THR A 570 35.45 -25.87 9.68
N ARG A 571 34.49 -25.12 9.13
CA ARG A 571 33.06 -25.48 9.13
C ARG A 571 32.60 -26.12 7.82
N ARG A 572 33.27 -25.81 6.72
CA ARG A 572 32.94 -26.24 5.36
C ARG A 572 34.17 -26.88 4.72
N SER A 573 34.84 -26.18 3.83
CA SER A 573 36.03 -26.65 3.11
C SER A 573 36.83 -25.47 2.55
N VAL A 574 38.13 -25.65 2.34
CA VAL A 574 38.98 -24.70 1.59
C VAL A 574 38.45 -24.43 0.18
N PHE A 575 37.72 -25.39 -0.40
CA PHE A 575 37.16 -25.28 -1.75
C PHE A 575 35.88 -24.41 -1.80
N ASP A 576 35.29 -24.03 -0.66
CA ASP A 576 34.06 -23.24 -0.62
C ASP A 576 34.28 -21.72 -0.71
N LEU A 577 35.52 -21.26 -0.50
CA LEU A 577 35.88 -19.83 -0.47
C LEU A 577 35.50 -19.13 -1.78
N LEU A 578 35.94 -19.68 -2.92
CA LEU A 578 35.70 -19.08 -4.22
C LEU A 578 34.22 -19.14 -4.66
N PRO A 579 33.49 -20.29 -4.53
CA PRO A 579 32.06 -20.35 -4.86
C PRO A 579 31.19 -19.43 -4.01
N THR A 580 31.43 -19.33 -2.70
CA THR A 580 30.63 -18.46 -1.84
C THR A 580 30.86 -16.99 -2.17
N ALA A 581 32.12 -16.55 -2.33
CA ALA A 581 32.43 -15.18 -2.77
C ALA A 581 31.80 -14.86 -4.13
N ALA A 582 31.86 -15.79 -5.09
CA ALA A 582 31.25 -15.61 -6.41
C ALA A 582 29.72 -15.49 -6.35
N LEU A 583 29.05 -16.28 -5.51
CA LEU A 583 27.60 -16.20 -5.30
C LEU A 583 27.21 -14.86 -4.66
N VAL A 584 27.96 -14.42 -3.65
CA VAL A 584 27.73 -13.13 -2.98
C VAL A 584 27.96 -11.97 -3.96
N ALA A 585 29.06 -11.97 -4.71
CA ALA A 585 29.37 -10.95 -5.71
C ALA A 585 28.35 -10.87 -6.86
N ALA A 586 27.60 -11.94 -7.12
CA ALA A 586 26.52 -11.96 -8.11
C ALA A 586 25.19 -11.39 -7.58
N ALA A 587 25.08 -11.07 -6.30
CA ALA A 587 23.87 -10.50 -5.70
C ALA A 587 23.68 -9.03 -6.12
N ALA A 588 22.43 -8.63 -6.36
CA ALA A 588 22.06 -7.25 -6.67
C ALA A 588 21.86 -6.42 -5.39
N CYS A 589 22.94 -6.23 -4.64
CA CYS A 589 22.99 -5.43 -3.41
C CYS A 589 24.45 -5.10 -3.08
N ALA A 590 24.70 -4.29 -2.05
CA ALA A 590 26.07 -4.16 -1.53
C ALA A 590 26.59 -5.54 -1.10
N VAL A 591 27.88 -5.78 -1.32
CA VAL A 591 28.55 -7.03 -0.97
C VAL A 591 29.76 -6.74 -0.08
N GLY A 592 30.27 -7.75 0.61
CA GLY A 592 31.52 -7.58 1.33
C GLY A 592 32.18 -8.86 1.82
N SER A 593 33.40 -8.68 2.33
CA SER A 593 34.26 -9.73 2.87
C SER A 593 35.04 -9.21 4.08
N THR A 594 35.58 -10.12 4.88
CA THR A 594 36.54 -9.80 5.94
C THR A 594 37.94 -10.14 5.48
N ARG A 595 38.89 -9.22 5.65
CA ARG A 595 40.31 -9.43 5.30
C ARG A 595 40.82 -10.73 5.94
N GLY A 596 41.52 -11.52 5.14
CA GLY A 596 41.90 -12.89 5.48
C GLY A 596 41.06 -13.95 4.77
N TYR A 597 39.82 -13.66 4.37
CA TYR A 597 39.04 -14.61 3.56
C TYR A 597 39.68 -14.84 2.18
N ASP A 598 39.91 -13.75 1.45
CA ASP A 598 40.51 -13.74 0.13
C ASP A 598 41.97 -14.21 0.15
N ASP A 599 42.68 -13.91 1.24
CA ASP A 599 44.10 -14.29 1.43
C ASP A 599 44.29 -15.81 1.65
N LEU A 600 43.23 -16.53 2.02
CA LEU A 600 43.26 -17.97 2.27
C LEU A 600 43.06 -18.82 1.01
N VAL A 601 42.87 -18.20 -0.17
CA VAL A 601 42.82 -18.92 -1.44
C VAL A 601 44.21 -19.49 -1.74
N PRO A 602 44.43 -20.82 -1.65
CA PRO A 602 45.78 -21.39 -1.54
C PRO A 602 46.52 -21.49 -2.89
N HIS A 603 45.92 -20.99 -3.96
CA HIS A 603 46.42 -21.13 -5.33
C HIS A 603 46.11 -19.88 -6.15
N HIS A 604 46.94 -19.63 -7.16
CA HIS A 604 46.76 -18.51 -8.06
C HIS A 604 45.47 -18.67 -8.89
N VAL A 605 44.53 -17.74 -8.75
CA VAL A 605 43.30 -17.70 -9.54
C VAL A 605 43.60 -17.17 -10.94
N ASN A 606 43.62 -18.07 -11.93
CA ASN A 606 43.82 -17.69 -13.33
C ASN A 606 42.50 -17.24 -13.97
N VAL A 607 42.25 -15.93 -14.00
CA VAL A 607 41.11 -15.37 -14.75
C VAL A 607 41.42 -15.38 -16.23
N ARG A 608 40.72 -16.23 -16.99
CA ARG A 608 40.76 -16.19 -18.46
C ARG A 608 39.51 -15.54 -19.00
N ALA A 609 39.65 -14.35 -19.59
CA ALA A 609 38.55 -13.65 -20.23
C ALA A 609 38.50 -13.96 -21.73
N ARG A 610 37.29 -14.00 -22.31
CA ARG A 610 37.06 -14.18 -23.76
C ARG A 610 37.65 -15.48 -24.34
N VAL A 611 37.70 -16.55 -23.56
CA VAL A 611 38.18 -17.87 -24.01
C VAL A 611 37.26 -18.40 -25.10
N PRO A 612 37.73 -18.63 -26.34
CA PRO A 612 36.95 -19.30 -27.37
C PRO A 612 36.56 -20.71 -26.92
N LEU A 613 35.38 -21.19 -27.30
CA LEU A 613 34.89 -22.52 -26.89
C LEU A 613 35.89 -23.64 -27.23
N ALA A 614 36.56 -23.56 -28.38
CA ALA A 614 37.58 -24.53 -28.81
C ALA A 614 38.78 -24.62 -27.85
N GLU A 615 39.04 -23.55 -27.10
CA GLU A 615 40.12 -23.45 -26.12
C GLU A 615 39.61 -23.63 -24.67
N SER A 616 38.31 -23.90 -24.51
CA SER A 616 37.71 -24.09 -23.19
C SER A 616 38.18 -25.41 -22.58
N ALA A 617 38.74 -25.32 -21.37
CA ALA A 617 38.98 -26.48 -20.52
C ALA A 617 37.73 -26.92 -19.75
N VAL A 618 36.67 -26.10 -19.75
CA VAL A 618 35.45 -26.28 -18.95
C VAL A 618 34.30 -26.85 -19.79
N PHE A 619 34.16 -26.38 -21.03
CA PHE A 619 33.06 -26.75 -21.92
C PHE A 619 33.54 -27.69 -23.03
N GLU A 620 32.83 -28.80 -23.26
CA GLU A 620 33.06 -29.71 -24.39
C GLU A 620 32.48 -29.17 -25.67
N ARG A 621 31.26 -28.66 -25.57
CA ARG A 621 30.43 -28.26 -26.70
C ARG A 621 29.41 -27.24 -26.22
N ALA A 622 29.09 -26.29 -27.08
CA ALA A 622 27.90 -25.48 -26.97
C ALA A 622 26.98 -25.86 -28.13
N THR A 623 25.73 -26.16 -27.85
CA THR A 623 24.69 -26.34 -28.85
C THR A 623 23.62 -25.30 -28.61
N GLY A 624 23.08 -24.73 -29.68
CA GLY A 624 22.00 -23.77 -29.57
C GLY A 624 21.13 -23.77 -30.82
N ASP A 625 19.87 -23.44 -30.62
CA ASP A 625 18.85 -23.33 -31.67
C ASP A 625 18.40 -21.87 -31.89
N GLY A 626 19.12 -20.91 -31.31
CA GLY A 626 18.78 -19.48 -31.30
C GLY A 626 17.75 -19.07 -30.24
N ARG A 627 17.23 -20.01 -29.44
CA ARG A 627 16.33 -19.72 -28.31
C ARG A 627 16.86 -20.24 -26.98
N ALA A 628 17.61 -21.34 -27.03
CA ALA A 628 18.33 -21.91 -25.91
C ALA A 628 19.79 -22.15 -26.30
N THR A 629 20.68 -21.94 -25.34
CA THR A 629 22.09 -22.33 -25.45
C THR A 629 22.36 -23.37 -24.38
N GLU A 630 22.63 -24.60 -24.81
CA GLU A 630 23.06 -25.70 -23.96
C GLU A 630 24.58 -25.76 -23.94
N LEU A 631 25.15 -25.75 -22.73
CA LEU A 631 26.59 -25.84 -22.50
C LEU A 631 26.90 -27.19 -21.86
N HIS A 632 27.67 -28.03 -22.55
CA HIS A 632 28.09 -29.35 -22.05
C HIS A 632 29.42 -29.21 -21.31
N PHE A 633 29.48 -29.64 -20.04
CA PHE A 633 30.66 -29.55 -19.18
C PHE A 633 31.56 -30.78 -19.31
N ARG A 634 32.89 -30.60 -19.30
CA ARG A 634 33.89 -31.70 -19.22
C ARG A 634 33.94 -32.39 -17.85
N GLY A 635 33.28 -31.80 -16.85
CA GLY A 635 33.35 -32.15 -15.43
C GLY A 635 33.87 -30.95 -14.62
N LEU A 636 33.18 -30.62 -13.53
CA LEU A 636 33.58 -29.56 -12.60
C LEU A 636 33.96 -30.19 -11.27
N ALA A 637 35.09 -29.80 -10.71
CA ALA A 637 35.45 -30.18 -9.35
C ALA A 637 34.69 -29.31 -8.34
N PRO A 638 34.44 -29.83 -7.12
CA PRO A 638 33.96 -28.99 -6.02
C PRO A 638 34.91 -27.81 -5.79
N GLY A 639 34.37 -26.58 -5.83
CA GLY A 639 35.14 -25.34 -5.70
C GLY A 639 35.35 -24.56 -7.00
N ASP A 640 35.08 -25.16 -8.15
CA ASP A 640 35.17 -24.47 -9.43
C ASP A 640 34.04 -23.45 -9.60
N VAL A 641 34.38 -22.26 -10.10
CA VAL A 641 33.42 -21.21 -10.45
C VAL A 641 33.53 -20.90 -11.93
N VAL A 642 32.37 -20.88 -12.59
CA VAL A 642 32.25 -20.54 -14.00
C VAL A 642 31.34 -19.33 -14.15
N ALA A 643 31.93 -18.18 -14.48
CA ALA A 643 31.19 -16.95 -14.76
C ALA A 643 30.92 -16.84 -16.26
N LEU A 644 29.65 -16.84 -16.63
CA LEU A 644 29.20 -16.71 -18.01
C LEU A 644 28.60 -15.34 -18.25
N ARG A 645 29.17 -14.61 -19.22
CA ARG A 645 28.54 -13.39 -19.70
C ARG A 645 27.44 -13.76 -20.68
N VAL A 646 26.20 -13.73 -20.21
CA VAL A 646 25.02 -13.92 -21.07
C VAL A 646 24.67 -12.58 -21.70
N ARG A 647 24.46 -12.58 -23.01
CA ARG A 647 23.92 -11.43 -23.74
C ARG A 647 22.62 -11.86 -24.41
N PRO A 648 21.57 -11.04 -24.38
CA PRO A 648 20.42 -11.28 -25.23
C PRO A 648 20.88 -11.33 -26.68
N GLU A 649 20.25 -12.17 -27.50
CA GLU A 649 20.46 -12.13 -28.94
C GLU A 649 20.11 -10.74 -29.50
N PRO A 650 20.69 -10.32 -30.64
CA PRO A 650 20.43 -9.00 -31.21
C PRO A 650 18.93 -8.67 -31.36
N ALA A 651 18.12 -9.66 -31.72
CA ALA A 651 16.67 -9.52 -31.82
C ALA A 651 16.01 -9.24 -30.46
N THR A 652 16.36 -10.00 -29.42
CA THR A 652 15.87 -9.78 -28.06
C THR A 652 16.35 -8.44 -27.49
N ALA A 653 17.61 -8.08 -27.71
CA ALA A 653 18.17 -6.79 -27.28
C ALA A 653 17.44 -5.61 -27.94
N ALA A 654 17.16 -5.70 -29.25
CA ALA A 654 16.37 -4.70 -29.97
C ALA A 654 14.93 -4.61 -29.44
N ALA A 655 14.29 -5.74 -29.14
CA ALA A 655 12.96 -5.78 -28.55
C ALA A 655 12.92 -5.12 -27.16
N LEU A 656 13.89 -5.41 -26.29
CA LEU A 656 14.00 -4.78 -24.98
C LEU A 656 14.24 -3.28 -25.09
N ALA A 657 15.06 -2.83 -26.04
CA ALA A 657 15.29 -1.41 -26.31
C ALA A 657 14.02 -0.71 -26.80
N ALA A 658 13.21 -1.35 -27.65
CA ALA A 658 11.94 -0.83 -28.11
C ALA A 658 10.90 -0.69 -26.97
N LEU A 659 10.95 -1.56 -25.97
CA LEU A 659 10.05 -1.54 -24.81
C LEU A 659 10.54 -0.62 -23.68
N ALA A 660 11.81 -0.22 -23.70
CA ALA A 660 12.42 0.58 -22.63
C ALA A 660 11.72 1.92 -22.35
N PRO A 661 11.18 2.67 -23.33
CA PRO A 661 10.44 3.89 -23.04
C PRO A 661 9.20 3.67 -22.15
N LEU A 662 8.66 2.45 -22.08
CA LEU A 662 7.48 2.12 -21.28
C LEU A 662 7.80 1.86 -19.79
N THR A 663 9.09 1.77 -19.45
CA THR A 663 9.57 1.47 -18.09
C THR A 663 9.90 2.73 -17.27
N GLY A 664 9.86 3.91 -17.91
CA GLY A 664 10.36 5.17 -17.33
C GLY A 664 9.27 6.18 -16.91
N ALA A 665 9.32 6.51 -15.62
CA ALA A 665 8.81 7.66 -14.87
C ALA A 665 7.28 7.96 -14.81
N PRO A 666 6.74 8.27 -13.61
CA PRO A 666 5.45 8.94 -13.48
C PRO A 666 5.45 10.26 -14.26
N ALA A 667 4.28 10.65 -14.77
CA ALA A 667 4.11 11.90 -15.50
C ALA A 667 4.75 13.09 -14.75
N PRO A 668 5.43 14.02 -15.46
CA PRO A 668 5.99 15.21 -14.83
C PRO A 668 4.92 15.96 -14.01
N LEU A 669 5.31 16.43 -12.81
CA LEU A 669 4.45 17.28 -11.97
C LEU A 669 4.25 18.68 -12.58
N THR A 670 5.15 19.09 -13.45
CA THR A 670 5.02 20.27 -14.29
C THR A 670 4.08 19.91 -15.44
N GLY A 671 3.11 20.77 -15.78
CA GLY A 671 2.07 20.53 -16.81
C GLY A 671 2.57 20.30 -18.26
N ALA A 672 3.76 19.74 -18.45
CA ALA A 672 4.21 19.17 -19.71
C ALA A 672 3.29 17.99 -20.10
N PRO A 673 2.94 17.87 -21.39
CA PRO A 673 2.18 16.73 -21.88
C PRO A 673 2.92 15.44 -21.53
N ALA A 674 2.18 14.44 -21.05
CA ALA A 674 2.74 13.12 -20.82
C ALA A 674 3.41 12.61 -22.10
N PRO A 675 4.60 11.98 -22.02
CA PRO A 675 5.20 11.38 -23.19
C PRO A 675 4.21 10.40 -23.84
N ASP A 676 4.10 10.42 -25.16
CA ASP A 676 3.32 9.45 -25.96
C ASP A 676 4.27 8.45 -26.62
N PRO A 677 4.86 7.51 -25.84
CA PRO A 677 5.87 6.58 -26.36
C PRO A 677 5.31 5.63 -27.42
N LEU A 678 3.98 5.48 -27.48
CA LEU A 678 3.28 4.59 -28.42
C LEU A 678 2.70 5.33 -29.64
N ARG A 679 2.89 6.66 -29.71
CA ARG A 679 2.40 7.53 -30.80
C ARG A 679 0.90 7.35 -31.08
N LEU A 680 0.11 7.11 -30.04
CA LEU A 680 -1.32 6.86 -30.16
C LEU A 680 -2.12 8.14 -30.37
N ALA A 681 -1.64 9.28 -29.88
CA ALA A 681 -2.43 10.51 -29.84
C ALA A 681 -3.03 10.92 -31.20
N PRO A 682 -2.32 10.88 -32.34
CA PRO A 682 -2.89 11.20 -33.64
C PRO A 682 -4.00 10.22 -34.07
N ALA A 683 -3.80 8.91 -33.88
CA ALA A 683 -4.79 7.90 -34.26
C ALA A 683 -6.06 7.95 -33.38
N LEU A 684 -5.96 8.48 -32.16
CA LEU A 684 -7.10 8.66 -31.25
C LEU A 684 -7.83 10.00 -31.46
N ALA A 685 -7.24 10.95 -32.19
CA ALA A 685 -7.71 12.34 -32.27
C ALA A 685 -9.10 12.49 -32.89
N ASP A 686 -9.48 11.64 -33.85
CA ASP A 686 -10.77 11.73 -34.58
C ASP A 686 -11.80 10.65 -34.17
N LEU A 687 -11.47 9.86 -33.13
CA LEU A 687 -12.34 8.79 -32.63
C LEU A 687 -13.49 9.33 -31.76
N THR A 688 -14.63 8.67 -31.76
CA THR A 688 -15.83 9.05 -30.99
C THR A 688 -15.95 8.34 -29.64
N LEU A 689 -16.89 8.82 -28.81
CA LEU A 689 -17.57 8.07 -27.72
C LEU A 689 -17.64 6.55 -27.95
N SER A 690 -18.22 6.18 -29.09
CA SER A 690 -18.48 4.78 -29.46
C SER A 690 -17.22 4.03 -29.85
N ASP A 691 -16.25 4.69 -30.48
CA ASP A 691 -14.97 4.07 -30.84
C ASP A 691 -14.18 3.72 -29.56
N PHE A 692 -14.17 4.62 -28.56
CA PHE A 692 -13.56 4.35 -27.26
C PHE A 692 -14.27 3.25 -26.46
N ASN A 693 -15.58 3.05 -26.66
CA ASN A 693 -16.30 1.89 -26.12
C ASN A 693 -15.70 0.57 -26.63
N VAL A 694 -15.37 0.48 -27.93
CA VAL A 694 -14.78 -0.73 -28.54
C VAL A 694 -13.33 -0.96 -28.11
N LEU A 695 -12.54 0.12 -28.00
CA LEU A 695 -11.13 0.04 -27.61
C LEU A 695 -10.95 -0.37 -26.13
N LEU A 696 -11.83 0.12 -25.25
CA LEU A 696 -11.71 -0.14 -23.81
C LEU A 696 -12.57 -1.29 -23.33
N TYR A 697 -13.78 -1.46 -23.88
CA TYR A 697 -14.84 -2.28 -23.28
C TYR A 697 -15.38 -3.34 -24.26
N CYS A 698 -16.69 -3.33 -24.54
CA CYS A 698 -17.48 -4.42 -25.15
C CYS A 698 -17.44 -5.71 -24.31
N CYS A 699 -18.58 -6.06 -23.71
CA CYS A 699 -18.76 -7.38 -23.12
C CYS A 699 -19.05 -8.44 -24.20
N GLU A 700 -19.06 -9.72 -23.82
CA GLU A 700 -19.26 -10.87 -24.71
C GLU A 700 -20.37 -10.70 -25.74
N ALA A 701 -21.57 -10.30 -25.31
CA ALA A 701 -22.71 -10.14 -26.20
C ALA A 701 -22.53 -8.99 -27.21
N GLU A 702 -21.92 -7.89 -26.77
CA GLU A 702 -21.65 -6.74 -27.63
C GLU A 702 -20.58 -7.05 -28.66
N GLU A 703 -19.57 -7.82 -28.25
CA GLU A 703 -18.48 -8.19 -29.12
C GLU A 703 -18.91 -9.15 -30.23
N ARG A 704 -19.72 -10.15 -29.86
CA ARG A 704 -20.33 -11.10 -30.81
C ARG A 704 -21.20 -10.40 -31.83
N GLU A 705 -21.97 -9.40 -31.40
CA GLU A 705 -22.77 -8.62 -32.34
C GLU A 705 -21.90 -7.79 -33.29
N ARG A 706 -20.82 -7.18 -32.77
CA ARG A 706 -20.00 -6.25 -33.55
C ARG A 706 -19.20 -6.93 -34.65
N CYS A 707 -18.53 -8.04 -34.35
CA CYS A 707 -17.61 -8.70 -35.30
C CYS A 707 -17.75 -10.23 -35.37
N GLY A 708 -18.71 -10.83 -34.67
CA GLY A 708 -18.85 -12.29 -34.58
C GLY A 708 -17.86 -12.97 -33.63
N GLY A 709 -16.86 -12.25 -33.12
CA GLY A 709 -15.91 -12.72 -32.10
C GLY A 709 -16.45 -12.61 -30.67
N GLY A 710 -15.79 -13.24 -29.70
CA GLY A 710 -16.11 -13.12 -28.27
C GLY A 710 -15.00 -12.43 -27.48
N VAL A 711 -15.18 -12.28 -26.17
CA VAL A 711 -14.11 -11.96 -25.23
C VAL A 711 -13.11 -13.11 -25.18
N TYR A 712 -11.87 -12.78 -24.85
CA TYR A 712 -10.84 -13.80 -24.70
C TYR A 712 -11.10 -14.67 -23.46
N ASP A 713 -11.07 -15.99 -23.63
CA ASP A 713 -11.16 -16.97 -22.56
C ASP A 713 -9.75 -17.40 -22.15
N VAL A 714 -9.37 -17.07 -20.91
CA VAL A 714 -8.06 -17.41 -20.35
C VAL A 714 -8.14 -18.85 -19.82
N PRO A 715 -7.38 -19.81 -20.39
CA PRO A 715 -7.45 -21.19 -19.94
C PRO A 715 -7.16 -21.32 -18.44
N GLY A 716 -8.10 -21.89 -17.68
CA GLY A 716 -7.99 -22.07 -16.23
C GLY A 716 -8.39 -20.86 -15.38
N ALA A 717 -8.72 -19.70 -15.98
CA ALA A 717 -9.24 -18.52 -15.27
C ALA A 717 -10.61 -18.06 -15.80
N GLY A 718 -10.96 -18.38 -17.04
CA GLY A 718 -12.25 -18.05 -17.66
C GLY A 718 -12.22 -16.79 -18.54
N PRO A 719 -13.39 -16.35 -19.04
CA PRO A 719 -13.51 -15.20 -19.93
C PRO A 719 -13.21 -13.87 -19.24
N LEU A 720 -12.53 -12.98 -19.96
CA LEU A 720 -12.37 -11.58 -19.55
C LEU A 720 -13.73 -10.86 -19.51
N ALA A 721 -13.88 -9.90 -18.59
CA ALA A 721 -15.11 -9.09 -18.50
C ALA A 721 -15.40 -8.29 -19.78
N TYR A 722 -14.34 -7.82 -20.44
CA TYR A 722 -14.39 -7.02 -21.65
C TYR A 722 -13.40 -7.54 -22.70
N ALA A 723 -13.75 -7.34 -23.96
CA ALA A 723 -12.90 -7.64 -25.10
C ALA A 723 -11.78 -6.60 -25.30
N GLY A 724 -12.05 -5.33 -24.97
CA GLY A 724 -11.10 -4.22 -25.04
C GLY A 724 -10.07 -4.21 -23.90
N LEU A 725 -9.20 -3.20 -23.91
CA LEU A 725 -8.04 -3.11 -23.01
C LEU A 725 -8.41 -3.14 -21.51
N ALA A 726 -9.61 -2.67 -21.12
CA ALA A 726 -10.02 -2.69 -19.72
C ALA A 726 -10.15 -4.11 -19.17
N GLY A 727 -10.50 -5.10 -20.00
CA GLY A 727 -10.61 -6.50 -19.59
C GLY A 727 -9.25 -7.08 -19.20
N ALA A 728 -8.28 -7.02 -20.10
CA ALA A 728 -6.92 -7.50 -19.82
C ALA A 728 -6.25 -6.71 -18.69
N HIS A 729 -6.40 -5.38 -18.67
CA HIS A 729 -5.79 -4.55 -17.63
C HIS A 729 -6.37 -4.82 -16.23
N ALA A 730 -7.67 -5.10 -16.10
CA ALA A 730 -8.29 -5.40 -14.81
C ALA A 730 -7.76 -6.70 -14.17
N GLU A 731 -7.39 -7.68 -14.98
CA GLU A 731 -6.74 -8.92 -14.51
C GLU A 731 -5.25 -8.72 -14.25
N LEU A 732 -4.54 -7.96 -15.08
CA LEU A 732 -3.08 -7.77 -14.96
C LEU A 732 -2.67 -6.87 -13.80
N GLU A 733 -3.44 -5.82 -13.48
CA GLU A 733 -3.12 -4.86 -12.40
C GLU A 733 -2.89 -5.55 -11.03
N PRO A 734 -3.82 -6.39 -10.52
CA PRO A 734 -3.60 -7.07 -9.24
C PRO A 734 -2.44 -8.08 -9.30
N LEU A 735 -2.23 -8.76 -10.44
CA LEU A 735 -1.13 -9.72 -10.60
C LEU A 735 0.23 -9.04 -10.55
N ALA A 736 0.37 -7.88 -11.19
CA ALA A 736 1.60 -7.09 -11.15
C ALA A 736 1.88 -6.56 -9.73
N LEU A 737 0.84 -6.14 -9.00
CA LEU A 737 0.98 -5.68 -7.60
C LEU A 737 1.33 -6.82 -6.63
N ALA A 738 0.78 -8.01 -6.84
CA ALA A 738 1.04 -9.20 -6.03
C ALA A 738 2.29 -9.97 -6.44
N ASP A 739 2.83 -9.67 -7.63
CA ASP A 739 3.89 -10.42 -8.30
C ASP A 739 3.56 -11.92 -8.48
N ASP A 740 2.31 -12.21 -8.90
CA ASP A 740 1.81 -13.58 -9.05
C ASP A 740 2.04 -14.10 -10.48
N LEU A 741 3.27 -14.55 -10.75
CA LEU A 741 3.62 -15.22 -12.01
C LEU A 741 3.03 -16.62 -12.18
N ALA A 742 2.46 -17.21 -11.12
CA ALA A 742 1.86 -18.54 -11.15
C ALA A 742 0.42 -18.52 -11.71
N HIS A 743 -0.18 -17.34 -11.84
CA HIS A 743 -1.53 -17.17 -12.35
C HIS A 743 -1.72 -17.77 -13.76
N PRO A 744 -2.89 -18.40 -14.06
CA PRO A 744 -3.17 -19.00 -15.37
C PRO A 744 -3.00 -18.04 -16.55
N LEU A 745 -3.30 -16.75 -16.38
CA LEU A 745 -3.04 -15.71 -17.38
C LEU A 745 -1.55 -15.61 -17.75
N CYS A 746 -0.66 -15.63 -16.76
CA CYS A 746 0.78 -15.61 -16.99
C CYS A 746 1.25 -16.90 -17.66
N ALA A 747 0.65 -18.05 -17.32
CA ALA A 747 0.92 -19.31 -18.00
C ALA A 747 0.49 -19.27 -19.48
N ASN A 748 -0.68 -18.69 -19.77
CA ASN A 748 -1.17 -18.50 -21.14
C ASN A 748 -0.23 -17.60 -21.96
N LEU A 749 0.21 -16.47 -21.40
CA LEU A 749 1.16 -15.56 -22.05
C LEU A 749 2.55 -16.18 -22.29
N ARG A 750 2.99 -17.11 -21.44
CA ARG A 750 4.21 -17.89 -21.67
C ARG A 750 4.02 -18.94 -22.77
N ALA A 751 2.83 -19.52 -22.86
CA ALA A 751 2.52 -20.59 -23.81
C ALA A 751 2.36 -20.08 -25.25
N GLY A 752 1.96 -18.83 -25.46
CA GLY A 752 1.84 -18.27 -26.81
C GLY A 752 1.36 -16.82 -26.85
N ASP A 753 1.36 -16.26 -28.05
CA ASP A 753 1.03 -14.86 -28.32
C ASP A 753 -0.47 -14.63 -28.61
N TRP A 754 -1.35 -15.57 -28.24
CA TRP A 754 -2.77 -15.52 -28.58
C TRP A 754 -3.49 -14.30 -28.00
N LEU A 755 -3.26 -13.97 -26.71
CA LEU A 755 -3.83 -12.78 -26.10
C LEU A 755 -3.24 -11.48 -26.65
N PRO A 756 -1.90 -11.34 -26.81
CA PRO A 756 -1.32 -10.23 -27.58
C PRO A 756 -1.97 -10.06 -28.96
N ASP A 757 -2.11 -11.12 -29.74
CA ASP A 757 -2.70 -11.04 -31.07
C ASP A 757 -4.19 -10.68 -31.06
N TYR A 758 -4.93 -11.27 -30.13
CA TYR A 758 -6.35 -10.98 -29.94
C TYR A 758 -6.59 -9.48 -29.70
N THR A 759 -5.71 -8.81 -28.94
CA THR A 759 -5.91 -7.39 -28.58
C THR A 759 -5.95 -6.44 -29.79
N TRP A 760 -5.21 -6.74 -30.86
CA TRP A 760 -5.15 -5.89 -32.06
C TRP A 760 -5.98 -6.45 -33.23
N ARG A 761 -5.97 -7.77 -33.45
CA ARG A 761 -6.73 -8.40 -34.57
C ARG A 761 -8.21 -8.11 -34.49
N ARG A 762 -8.75 -8.07 -33.28
CA ARG A 762 -10.17 -7.75 -33.05
C ARG A 762 -10.59 -6.38 -33.61
N LEU A 763 -9.64 -5.47 -33.86
CA LEU A 763 -9.86 -4.11 -34.33
C LEU A 763 -9.55 -3.93 -35.82
N GLU A 764 -8.88 -4.89 -36.47
CA GLU A 764 -8.24 -4.69 -37.77
C GLU A 764 -9.23 -4.54 -38.94
N ASP A 765 -10.37 -5.21 -38.86
CA ASP A 765 -11.43 -5.17 -39.88
C ASP A 765 -12.29 -3.90 -39.80
N ASP A 766 -12.19 -3.14 -38.71
CA ASP A 766 -12.92 -1.87 -38.55
C ASP A 766 -12.11 -0.73 -39.16
N GLN A 767 -12.60 -0.15 -40.26
CA GLN A 767 -11.90 0.91 -41.00
C GLN A 767 -11.49 2.12 -40.13
N ARG A 768 -12.26 2.46 -39.09
CA ARG A 768 -11.94 3.57 -38.18
C ARG A 768 -10.88 3.19 -37.15
N LEU A 769 -10.83 1.91 -36.75
CA LEU A 769 -9.93 1.42 -35.71
C LEU A 769 -8.67 0.74 -36.27
N ALA A 770 -8.61 0.41 -37.56
CA ALA A 770 -7.46 -0.18 -38.22
C ALA A 770 -6.14 0.59 -38.00
N PRO A 771 -6.11 1.94 -38.01
CA PRO A 771 -4.90 2.69 -37.65
C PRO A 771 -4.44 2.45 -36.20
N VAL A 772 -5.38 2.33 -35.26
CA VAL A 772 -5.09 2.02 -33.85
C VAL A 772 -4.64 0.56 -33.71
N ALA A 773 -5.28 -0.36 -34.43
CA ALA A 773 -4.92 -1.77 -34.47
C ALA A 773 -3.47 -1.95 -34.94
N ALA A 774 -3.05 -1.20 -35.97
CA ALA A 774 -1.67 -1.22 -36.46
C ALA A 774 -0.66 -0.76 -35.39
N LEU A 775 -1.00 0.28 -34.61
CA LEU A 775 -0.17 0.75 -33.49
C LEU A 775 -0.14 -0.24 -32.33
N TYR A 776 -1.24 -0.92 -32.01
CA TYR A 776 -1.25 -1.98 -30.99
C TYR A 776 -0.35 -3.14 -31.42
N ARG A 777 -0.47 -3.56 -32.68
CA ARG A 777 0.39 -4.59 -33.26
C ARG A 777 1.86 -4.21 -33.20
N GLU A 778 2.21 -2.98 -33.58
CA GLU A 778 3.58 -2.46 -33.49
C GLU A 778 4.09 -2.45 -32.03
N ALA A 779 3.26 -2.02 -31.08
CA ALA A 779 3.62 -1.97 -29.66
C ALA A 779 3.84 -3.37 -29.05
N LEU A 780 3.11 -4.38 -29.52
CA LEU A 780 3.17 -5.76 -29.03
C LEU A 780 4.17 -6.62 -29.80
N GLN A 781 4.55 -6.24 -31.03
CA GLN A 781 5.49 -6.98 -31.88
C GLN A 781 6.82 -7.34 -31.18
N PRO A 782 7.45 -6.46 -30.36
CA PRO A 782 8.68 -6.82 -29.65
C PRO A 782 8.55 -8.05 -28.75
N LEU A 783 7.35 -8.35 -28.24
CA LEU A 783 7.14 -9.48 -27.34
C LEU A 783 7.52 -10.81 -27.97
N ALA A 784 7.31 -11.00 -29.28
CA ALA A 784 7.61 -12.25 -29.99
C ALA A 784 9.12 -12.61 -29.97
N ALA A 785 9.99 -11.60 -29.85
CA ALA A 785 11.45 -11.79 -29.78
C ALA A 785 11.98 -11.97 -28.34
N LEU A 786 11.09 -11.91 -27.33
CA LEU A 786 11.47 -12.12 -25.93
C LEU A 786 11.42 -13.61 -25.55
N PRO A 787 12.33 -14.08 -24.69
CA PRO A 787 12.16 -15.33 -23.97
C PRO A 787 10.79 -15.40 -23.29
N ARG A 788 10.11 -16.54 -23.39
CA ARG A 788 8.71 -16.68 -22.95
C ARG A 788 8.48 -16.28 -21.51
N PHE A 789 9.43 -16.56 -20.61
CA PHE A 789 9.32 -16.20 -19.20
C PHE A 789 9.27 -14.67 -18.95
N LEU A 790 9.73 -13.83 -19.88
CA LEU A 790 9.65 -12.36 -19.78
C LEU A 790 8.32 -11.78 -20.27
N VAL A 791 7.58 -12.51 -21.11
CA VAL A 791 6.39 -12.00 -21.79
C VAL A 791 5.32 -11.49 -20.84
N PRO A 792 4.97 -12.19 -19.73
CA PRO A 792 3.93 -11.69 -18.84
C PRO A 792 4.21 -10.27 -18.31
N CYS A 793 5.48 -10.01 -17.95
CA CYS A 793 5.90 -8.70 -17.46
C CYS A 793 5.79 -7.63 -18.54
N TYR A 794 6.41 -7.85 -19.71
CA TYR A 794 6.40 -6.84 -20.77
C TYR A 794 5.03 -6.66 -21.44
N PHE A 795 4.20 -7.71 -21.48
CA PHE A 795 2.81 -7.60 -21.92
C PHE A 795 2.01 -6.68 -21.00
N GLU A 796 2.15 -6.81 -19.68
CA GLU A 796 1.53 -5.87 -18.73
C GLU A 796 1.98 -4.43 -18.99
N LEU A 797 3.28 -4.19 -19.18
CA LEU A 797 3.80 -2.84 -19.40
C LEU A 797 3.16 -2.21 -20.65
N VAL A 798 3.07 -2.97 -21.75
CA VAL A 798 2.47 -2.52 -23.00
C VAL A 798 0.97 -2.28 -22.82
N VAL A 799 0.22 -3.25 -22.27
CA VAL A 799 -1.22 -3.11 -22.07
C VAL A 799 -1.56 -1.95 -21.12
N ARG A 800 -0.80 -1.75 -20.04
CA ARG A 800 -0.96 -0.62 -19.13
C ARG A 800 -0.71 0.71 -19.83
N ALA A 801 0.32 0.80 -20.66
CA ALA A 801 0.61 2.02 -21.43
C ALA A 801 -0.50 2.31 -22.46
N LEU A 802 -0.93 1.31 -23.23
CA LEU A 802 -2.06 1.40 -24.16
C LEU A 802 -3.34 1.83 -23.44
N TYR A 803 -3.70 1.14 -22.34
CA TYR A 803 -4.90 1.42 -21.56
C TYR A 803 -4.87 2.84 -21.00
N THR A 804 -3.72 3.27 -20.45
CA THR A 804 -3.57 4.62 -19.89
C THR A 804 -3.77 5.70 -20.95
N ALA A 805 -3.15 5.54 -22.13
CA ALA A 805 -3.28 6.48 -23.24
C ALA A 805 -4.72 6.56 -23.78
N VAL A 806 -5.34 5.41 -24.05
CA VAL A 806 -6.70 5.33 -24.59
C VAL A 806 -7.73 5.84 -23.57
N ARG A 807 -7.57 5.48 -22.29
CA ARG A 807 -8.42 5.99 -21.20
C ARG A 807 -8.28 7.51 -21.03
N ALA A 808 -7.06 8.05 -21.11
CA ALA A 808 -6.85 9.49 -21.04
C ALA A 808 -7.50 10.22 -22.22
N ALA A 809 -7.38 9.68 -23.44
CA ALA A 809 -8.04 10.23 -24.62
C ALA A 809 -9.57 10.18 -24.51
N ALA A 810 -10.14 9.07 -24.02
CA ALA A 810 -11.59 8.95 -23.77
C ALA A 810 -12.07 9.98 -22.74
N LEU A 811 -11.35 10.14 -21.62
CA LEU A 811 -11.65 11.15 -20.60
C LEU A 811 -11.57 12.57 -21.15
N ALA A 812 -10.60 12.87 -22.01
CA ALA A 812 -10.44 14.19 -22.62
C ALA A 812 -11.62 14.58 -23.53
N ARG A 813 -12.40 13.61 -24.01
CA ARG A 813 -13.66 13.83 -24.76
C ARG A 813 -14.89 14.01 -23.90
N LEU A 814 -14.77 13.80 -22.59
CA LEU A 814 -15.83 14.06 -21.64
C LEU A 814 -15.63 15.46 -21.01
N GLY A 815 -16.72 16.19 -20.85
CA GLY A 815 -16.79 17.47 -20.16
C GLY A 815 -17.25 17.36 -18.71
N GLY A 816 -17.38 18.52 -18.05
CA GLY A 816 -18.02 18.62 -16.73
C GLY A 816 -17.36 17.77 -15.65
N ALA A 817 -18.13 16.84 -15.08
CA ALA A 817 -17.74 16.00 -13.95
C ALA A 817 -16.58 15.04 -14.26
N ALA A 818 -16.31 14.73 -15.53
CA ALA A 818 -15.13 13.98 -15.93
C ALA A 818 -13.81 14.72 -15.68
N ARG A 819 -13.85 16.02 -15.35
CA ARG A 819 -12.70 16.82 -14.93
C ARG A 819 -12.49 16.84 -13.40
N GLY A 820 -13.35 16.15 -12.64
CA GLY A 820 -13.30 16.08 -11.19
C GLY A 820 -12.32 15.04 -10.65
N SER A 821 -12.59 14.56 -9.42
CA SER A 821 -11.75 13.58 -8.73
C SER A 821 -11.58 12.26 -9.49
N ARG A 822 -10.66 11.42 -9.04
CA ARG A 822 -10.52 10.05 -9.57
C ARG A 822 -11.84 9.28 -9.53
N PHE A 823 -12.61 9.35 -8.44
CA PHE A 823 -13.92 8.70 -8.36
C PHE A 823 -14.89 9.23 -9.43
N ALA A 824 -14.95 10.54 -9.62
CA ALA A 824 -15.76 11.16 -10.67
C ALA A 824 -15.33 10.73 -12.09
N ARG A 825 -14.02 10.61 -12.34
CA ARG A 825 -13.48 10.12 -13.61
C ARG A 825 -13.85 8.66 -13.89
N GLU A 826 -13.72 7.78 -12.88
CA GLU A 826 -14.11 6.36 -13.04
C GLU A 826 -15.61 6.24 -13.33
N LEU A 827 -16.45 6.94 -12.57
CA LEU A 827 -17.90 6.95 -12.83
C LEU A 827 -18.23 7.53 -14.22
N ALA A 828 -17.52 8.57 -14.68
CA ALA A 828 -17.80 9.19 -15.98
C ALA A 828 -17.46 8.24 -17.13
N LEU A 829 -16.41 7.43 -16.99
CA LEU A 829 -16.05 6.39 -17.95
C LEU A 829 -17.10 5.28 -18.05
N THR A 830 -17.91 5.04 -17.01
CA THR A 830 -19.03 4.09 -17.14
C THR A 830 -20.09 4.56 -18.14
N SER A 831 -20.16 5.87 -18.45
CA SER A 831 -20.99 6.36 -19.57
C SER A 831 -20.48 5.88 -20.93
N VAL A 832 -19.17 5.69 -21.07
CA VAL A 832 -18.53 5.13 -22.27
C VAL A 832 -18.68 3.61 -22.28
N GLN A 833 -18.63 2.93 -21.13
CA GLN A 833 -18.89 1.48 -21.02
C GLN A 833 -20.29 1.12 -21.54
N LEU A 834 -21.30 1.88 -21.14
CA LEU A 834 -22.71 1.52 -21.33
C LEU A 834 -23.33 2.13 -22.60
N THR A 835 -22.62 3.02 -23.30
CA THR A 835 -23.12 3.69 -24.52
C THR A 835 -22.23 3.38 -25.72
N GLY A 836 -22.81 2.76 -26.75
CA GLY A 836 -22.10 2.38 -27.97
C GLY A 836 -23.07 2.12 -29.13
N GLY A 837 -22.56 2.10 -30.36
CA GLY A 837 -23.36 1.78 -31.54
C GLY A 837 -23.70 0.28 -31.58
N ARG A 838 -24.99 -0.07 -31.66
CA ARG A 838 -25.49 -1.46 -31.74
C ARG A 838 -26.54 -1.60 -32.83
N PRO A 839 -26.27 -2.37 -33.90
CA PRO A 839 -27.23 -2.58 -34.99
C PRO A 839 -28.58 -3.18 -34.56
N SER A 840 -28.59 -4.08 -33.56
CA SER A 840 -29.80 -4.71 -33.04
C SER A 840 -30.68 -3.80 -32.19
N ALA A 841 -30.14 -2.68 -31.71
CA ALA A 841 -30.82 -1.75 -30.81
C ALA A 841 -30.64 -0.28 -31.27
N PRO A 842 -31.15 0.09 -32.47
CA PRO A 842 -31.03 1.44 -33.00
C PRO A 842 -31.94 2.42 -32.26
N LEU A 843 -31.58 3.71 -32.23
CA LEU A 843 -32.49 4.75 -31.72
C LEU A 843 -33.44 5.23 -32.85
N PRO A 844 -34.77 5.26 -32.61
CA PRO A 844 -35.74 5.84 -33.53
C PRO A 844 -35.37 7.26 -33.97
N ARG A 845 -35.47 7.53 -35.28
CA ARG A 845 -35.19 8.84 -35.88
C ARG A 845 -33.76 9.37 -35.64
N ALA A 846 -32.83 8.50 -35.25
CA ALA A 846 -31.41 8.81 -35.08
C ALA A 846 -30.53 7.62 -35.56
N PRO A 847 -30.58 7.26 -36.86
CA PRO A 847 -29.80 6.14 -37.38
C PRO A 847 -28.30 6.41 -37.20
N GLY A 848 -27.56 5.40 -36.72
CA GLY A 848 -26.12 5.49 -36.42
C GLY A 848 -25.77 6.14 -35.08
N ALA A 849 -26.74 6.68 -34.33
CA ALA A 849 -26.50 7.15 -32.97
C ALA A 849 -26.23 6.00 -32.01
N ALA A 850 -25.36 6.23 -31.02
CA ALA A 850 -25.09 5.26 -29.98
C ALA A 850 -26.33 5.07 -29.10
N SER A 851 -26.63 3.81 -28.77
CA SER A 851 -27.73 3.48 -27.88
C SER A 851 -27.21 3.09 -26.51
N LEU A 852 -28.00 3.39 -25.49
CA LEU A 852 -27.65 3.17 -24.11
C LEU A 852 -28.12 1.79 -23.62
N SER A 853 -27.20 1.03 -23.01
CA SER A 853 -27.48 -0.20 -22.26
C SER A 853 -27.99 0.10 -20.86
N ALA A 854 -28.98 -0.65 -20.39
CA ALA A 854 -29.43 -0.59 -19.00
C ALA A 854 -28.37 -1.17 -18.03
N GLY A 855 -27.60 -2.17 -18.46
CA GLY A 855 -26.55 -2.82 -17.66
C GLY A 855 -25.87 -3.96 -18.40
N LEU A 856 -24.60 -4.20 -18.09
CA LEU A 856 -23.81 -5.29 -18.67
C LEU A 856 -23.64 -6.45 -17.66
N PRO A 857 -23.65 -7.71 -18.13
CA PRO A 857 -23.81 -8.13 -19.53
C PRO A 857 -25.27 -8.34 -19.98
N HIS A 858 -26.24 -8.41 -19.07
CA HIS A 858 -27.57 -8.96 -19.37
C HIS A 858 -28.43 -8.09 -20.30
N PHE A 859 -28.25 -6.77 -20.28
CA PHE A 859 -29.02 -5.81 -21.08
C PHE A 859 -28.15 -5.14 -22.14
N ALA A 860 -27.25 -5.92 -22.76
CA ALA A 860 -26.24 -5.37 -23.65
C ALA A 860 -26.70 -5.24 -25.11
N VAL A 861 -27.56 -6.12 -25.63
CA VAL A 861 -27.91 -6.15 -27.07
C VAL A 861 -29.39 -6.46 -27.30
N GLY A 862 -29.85 -6.29 -28.54
CA GLY A 862 -31.21 -6.60 -28.96
C GLY A 862 -32.27 -5.74 -28.30
N TYR A 863 -33.49 -6.27 -28.22
CA TYR A 863 -34.62 -5.57 -27.63
C TYR A 863 -34.38 -5.22 -26.14
N MET A 864 -33.56 -6.02 -25.44
CA MET A 864 -33.24 -5.85 -24.02
C MET A 864 -32.29 -4.68 -23.72
N ARG A 865 -31.70 -4.01 -24.71
CA ARG A 865 -30.69 -2.98 -24.45
C ARG A 865 -31.27 -1.70 -23.85
N CYS A 866 -32.29 -1.13 -24.50
CA CYS A 866 -32.77 0.21 -24.21
C CYS A 866 -34.08 0.22 -23.44
N TRP A 867 -33.99 0.66 -22.19
CA TRP A 867 -35.14 0.81 -21.30
C TRP A 867 -35.36 2.29 -20.97
N GLY A 868 -36.59 2.80 -21.14
CA GLY A 868 -36.93 4.20 -20.92
C GLY A 868 -36.69 4.64 -19.50
N ARG A 869 -37.07 3.81 -18.54
CA ARG A 869 -36.84 4.07 -17.11
C ARG A 869 -35.35 4.22 -16.78
N ASP A 870 -34.53 3.28 -17.24
CA ASP A 870 -33.07 3.32 -17.08
C ASP A 870 -32.45 4.54 -17.73
N THR A 871 -32.85 4.79 -18.98
CA THR A 871 -32.34 5.89 -19.79
C THR A 871 -32.57 7.20 -19.06
N PHE A 872 -33.79 7.52 -18.64
CA PHE A 872 -34.10 8.85 -18.09
C PHE A 872 -33.66 9.04 -16.64
N ILE A 873 -33.55 7.98 -15.83
CA ILE A 873 -32.94 8.08 -14.50
C ILE A 873 -31.46 8.47 -14.61
N ALA A 874 -30.77 7.97 -15.63
CA ALA A 874 -29.34 8.11 -15.75
C ALA A 874 -28.87 9.16 -16.77
N LEU A 875 -29.74 9.61 -17.68
CA LEU A 875 -29.45 10.61 -18.72
C LEU A 875 -28.72 11.85 -18.17
N ARG A 876 -29.13 12.34 -16.99
CA ARG A 876 -28.47 13.50 -16.37
C ARG A 876 -27.01 13.22 -16.02
N GLY A 877 -26.71 12.15 -15.30
CA GLY A 877 -25.34 11.89 -14.86
C GLY A 877 -24.46 11.32 -15.97
N ALA A 878 -25.04 10.55 -16.90
CA ALA A 878 -24.30 9.91 -17.97
C ALA A 878 -24.00 10.79 -19.17
N PHE A 879 -24.89 11.74 -19.47
CA PHE A 879 -24.76 12.59 -20.64
C PHE A 879 -24.64 14.06 -20.28
N LEU A 880 -25.51 14.61 -19.43
CA LEU A 880 -25.46 16.06 -19.16
C LEU A 880 -24.23 16.44 -18.31
N LEU A 881 -23.95 15.71 -17.24
CA LEU A 881 -22.81 16.01 -16.36
C LEU A 881 -21.46 15.63 -16.98
N THR A 882 -21.45 14.83 -18.04
CA THR A 882 -20.25 14.43 -18.80
C THR A 882 -20.09 15.20 -20.10
N GLY A 883 -20.94 16.20 -20.37
CA GLY A 883 -20.87 17.04 -21.57
C GLY A 883 -21.34 16.39 -22.88
N ARG A 884 -22.07 15.27 -22.83
CA ARG A 884 -22.59 14.52 -23.99
C ARG A 884 -24.02 14.94 -24.37
N GLU A 885 -24.25 16.24 -24.53
CA GLU A 885 -25.59 16.79 -24.80
C GLU A 885 -26.23 16.27 -26.09
N ALA A 886 -25.41 15.99 -27.12
CA ALA A 886 -25.88 15.39 -28.37
C ALA A 886 -26.50 14.01 -28.15
N ASP A 887 -25.86 13.16 -27.32
CA ASP A 887 -26.39 11.85 -26.96
C ASP A 887 -27.68 11.98 -26.14
N ALA A 888 -27.73 12.91 -25.18
CA ALA A 888 -28.93 13.19 -24.41
C ALA A 888 -30.11 13.60 -25.31
N ARG A 889 -29.86 14.51 -26.25
CA ARG A 889 -30.85 14.97 -27.23
C ARG A 889 -31.35 13.82 -28.10
N ALA A 890 -30.45 12.98 -28.61
CA ALA A 890 -30.81 11.83 -29.43
C ALA A 890 -31.74 10.88 -28.68
N HIS A 891 -31.42 10.53 -27.43
CA HIS A 891 -32.25 9.66 -26.60
C HIS A 891 -33.62 10.29 -26.28
N ILE A 892 -33.66 11.57 -25.87
CA ILE A 892 -34.94 12.27 -25.59
C ILE A 892 -35.84 12.24 -26.83
N LEU A 893 -35.31 12.59 -28.00
CA LEU A 893 -36.09 12.63 -29.24
C LEU A 893 -36.53 11.23 -29.70
N ALA A 894 -35.68 10.21 -29.52
CA ALA A 894 -35.99 8.84 -29.88
C ALA A 894 -37.15 8.26 -29.06
N PHE A 895 -37.14 8.47 -27.74
CA PHE A 895 -38.22 8.07 -26.85
C PHE A 895 -39.48 8.93 -27.06
N ALA A 896 -39.34 10.24 -27.30
CA ALA A 896 -40.47 11.12 -27.63
C ALA A 896 -41.16 10.73 -28.95
N ALA A 897 -40.39 10.32 -29.96
CA ALA A 897 -40.92 9.78 -31.21
C ALA A 897 -41.70 8.47 -31.03
N SER A 898 -41.50 7.79 -29.89
CA SER A 898 -42.16 6.56 -29.50
C SER A 898 -43.30 6.80 -28.49
N LEU A 899 -43.76 8.04 -28.27
CA LEU A 899 -44.85 8.32 -27.34
C LEU A 899 -46.19 7.72 -27.83
N ARG A 900 -46.93 7.05 -26.95
CA ARG A 900 -48.29 6.54 -27.22
C ARG A 900 -49.11 6.52 -25.94
N HIS A 901 -50.43 6.72 -26.05
CA HIS A 901 -51.34 6.80 -24.90
C HIS A 901 -50.96 7.91 -23.90
N GLY A 902 -50.18 8.92 -24.33
CA GLY A 902 -49.63 9.94 -23.43
C GLY A 902 -48.46 9.45 -22.56
N LEU A 903 -47.93 8.25 -22.83
CA LEU A 903 -46.86 7.60 -22.08
C LEU A 903 -45.63 7.39 -22.96
N ILE A 904 -44.46 7.42 -22.33
CA ILE A 904 -43.19 6.95 -22.93
C ILE A 904 -43.10 5.43 -22.75
N PRO A 905 -42.50 4.67 -23.68
CA PRO A 905 -42.35 3.22 -23.47
C PRO A 905 -41.26 2.88 -22.45
N ASN A 906 -41.47 1.80 -21.69
CA ASN A 906 -40.44 1.24 -20.83
C ASN A 906 -39.42 0.43 -21.63
N LEU A 907 -39.86 -0.41 -22.57
CA LEU A 907 -38.99 -1.13 -23.52
C LEU A 907 -39.03 -0.43 -24.87
N LEU A 908 -37.88 -0.03 -25.43
CA LEU A 908 -37.85 0.73 -26.68
C LEU A 908 -37.91 -0.15 -27.95
N ASP A 909 -37.15 -1.25 -27.99
CA ASP A 909 -36.98 -2.13 -29.17
C ASP A 909 -36.80 -1.37 -30.51
N GLY A 910 -35.94 -0.36 -30.49
CA GLY A 910 -35.71 0.53 -31.63
C GLY A 910 -36.96 1.21 -32.19
N GLY A 911 -38.01 1.38 -31.37
CA GLY A 911 -39.29 2.01 -31.71
C GLY A 911 -40.23 1.12 -32.52
N ARG A 912 -39.91 -0.18 -32.72
CA ARG A 912 -40.70 -1.10 -33.54
C ARG A 912 -41.80 -1.79 -32.73
N ASN A 913 -41.43 -2.41 -31.61
CA ASN A 913 -42.35 -3.12 -30.70
C ASN A 913 -42.28 -2.58 -29.27
N ALA A 914 -42.30 -1.25 -29.14
CA ALA A 914 -42.16 -0.62 -27.84
C ALA A 914 -43.29 -1.02 -26.87
N ARG A 915 -42.93 -1.31 -25.60
CA ARG A 915 -43.89 -1.74 -24.56
C ARG A 915 -44.17 -0.62 -23.57
N TYR A 916 -45.45 -0.37 -23.29
CA TYR A 916 -45.95 0.76 -22.48
C TYR A 916 -46.52 0.28 -21.15
N ASN A 917 -45.68 -0.41 -20.37
CA ASN A 917 -46.00 -0.89 -19.03
C ASN A 917 -45.43 0.01 -17.91
N CYS A 918 -45.13 1.28 -18.19
CA CYS A 918 -44.77 2.30 -17.19
C CYS A 918 -45.85 3.38 -17.09
N ARG A 919 -46.01 3.97 -15.89
CA ARG A 919 -47.16 4.82 -15.54
C ARG A 919 -46.75 6.28 -15.33
N ASP A 920 -47.32 7.19 -16.11
CA ASP A 920 -47.14 8.65 -15.93
C ASP A 920 -48.24 9.57 -16.54
N ALA A 921 -49.37 9.07 -17.06
CA ALA A 921 -50.44 9.93 -17.61
C ALA A 921 -51.86 9.34 -17.54
N GLY A 922 -52.88 10.19 -17.32
CA GLY A 922 -54.27 9.79 -17.04
C GLY A 922 -55.07 9.19 -18.20
N VAL A 923 -54.88 7.88 -18.48
CA VAL A 923 -55.55 7.13 -19.55
C VAL A 923 -55.97 5.74 -19.04
N VAL A 924 -57.13 5.25 -19.51
CA VAL A 924 -57.52 3.84 -19.40
C VAL A 924 -57.27 3.18 -20.75
N PHE A 925 -56.37 2.19 -20.79
CA PHE A 925 -56.04 1.48 -22.01
C PHE A 925 -55.70 0.01 -21.73
N ARG A 926 -55.81 -0.80 -22.78
CA ARG A 926 -55.29 -2.17 -22.79
C ARG A 926 -53.98 -2.18 -23.57
N GLU A 927 -52.94 -2.85 -23.04
CA GLU A 927 -51.65 -2.95 -23.73
C GLU A 927 -51.84 -3.52 -25.15
N ARG A 928 -51.15 -2.92 -26.13
CA ARG A 928 -51.19 -3.39 -27.53
C ARG A 928 -50.60 -4.80 -27.60
N ASN A 929 -51.29 -5.71 -28.29
CA ASN A 929 -50.91 -7.13 -28.41
C ASN A 929 -50.98 -7.90 -27.06
N ALA A 930 -51.80 -7.44 -26.11
CA ALA A 930 -52.02 -8.10 -24.82
C ALA A 930 -52.22 -9.62 -24.95
N GLY A 931 -51.51 -10.38 -24.11
CA GLY A 931 -51.47 -11.83 -24.13
C GLY A 931 -50.07 -12.38 -23.97
N ARG A 932 -49.94 -13.72 -24.01
CA ARG A 932 -48.68 -14.44 -23.75
C ARG A 932 -47.52 -14.08 -24.68
N GLN A 933 -47.80 -13.45 -25.82
CA GLN A 933 -46.79 -13.06 -26.81
C GLN A 933 -45.97 -11.83 -26.38
N ILE A 934 -46.52 -10.97 -25.50
CA ILE A 934 -45.80 -9.79 -24.99
C ILE A 934 -45.40 -9.91 -23.51
N ASP A 935 -46.08 -10.79 -22.76
CA ASP A 935 -45.73 -11.14 -21.39
C ASP A 935 -46.17 -12.58 -21.08
N ALA A 936 -45.21 -13.46 -20.81
CA ALA A 936 -45.48 -14.88 -20.62
C ALA A 936 -46.19 -15.21 -19.29
N HIS A 937 -46.21 -14.29 -18.32
CA HIS A 937 -46.65 -14.57 -16.96
C HIS A 937 -47.82 -13.71 -16.50
N MET A 938 -47.89 -12.44 -16.93
CA MET A 938 -48.94 -11.51 -16.55
C MET A 938 -50.34 -12.07 -16.85
N THR A 939 -51.26 -11.88 -15.90
CA THR A 939 -52.68 -12.27 -16.07
C THR A 939 -53.41 -11.32 -17.02
N ASP A 940 -54.55 -11.74 -17.56
CA ASP A 940 -55.33 -10.89 -18.48
C ASP A 940 -55.69 -9.51 -17.90
N LYS A 941 -55.99 -9.48 -16.60
CA LYS A 941 -56.28 -8.26 -15.83
C LYS A 941 -55.09 -7.29 -15.81
N GLY A 942 -53.85 -7.81 -15.76
CA GLY A 942 -52.64 -7.00 -15.69
C GLY A 942 -52.41 -6.10 -16.91
N PHE A 943 -52.88 -6.53 -18.09
CA PHE A 943 -52.78 -5.75 -19.34
C PHE A 943 -53.74 -4.55 -19.41
N ASN A 944 -54.72 -4.47 -18.50
CA ASN A 944 -55.67 -3.37 -18.44
C ASN A 944 -55.15 -2.32 -17.45
N VAL A 945 -54.60 -1.24 -17.97
CA VAL A 945 -53.95 -0.19 -17.18
C VAL A 945 -54.90 1.01 -17.06
N GLN A 946 -55.13 1.44 -15.82
CA GLN A 946 -55.81 2.68 -15.49
C GLN A 946 -54.83 3.61 -14.82
N ILE A 947 -54.76 4.84 -15.31
CA ILE A 947 -54.00 5.93 -14.68
C ILE A 947 -54.92 7.15 -14.66
N GLY A 948 -54.81 7.98 -13.62
CA GLY A 948 -55.61 9.17 -13.44
C GLY A 948 -54.95 10.17 -12.50
N ILE A 949 -55.59 11.33 -12.35
CA ILE A 949 -55.25 12.32 -11.32
C ILE A 949 -56.42 12.38 -10.35
N ASP A 950 -56.13 12.25 -9.07
CA ASP A 950 -57.11 12.43 -8.01
C ASP A 950 -57.52 13.91 -7.95
N PRO A 951 -58.82 14.24 -8.09
CA PRO A 951 -59.27 15.62 -8.20
C PRO A 951 -59.12 16.41 -6.89
N GLU A 952 -59.09 15.74 -5.73
CA GLU A 952 -58.99 16.37 -4.42
C GLU A 952 -57.55 16.65 -4.05
N THR A 953 -56.70 15.63 -4.14
CA THR A 953 -55.28 15.69 -3.75
C THR A 953 -54.39 16.22 -4.87
N GLY A 954 -54.80 16.07 -6.12
CA GLY A 954 -53.97 16.32 -7.30
C GLY A 954 -52.94 15.21 -7.57
N PHE A 955 -52.94 14.12 -6.82
CA PHE A 955 -51.96 13.05 -6.99
C PHE A 955 -52.21 12.24 -8.25
N PRO A 956 -51.17 11.91 -9.03
CA PRO A 956 -51.27 10.82 -10.00
C PRO A 956 -51.52 9.49 -9.27
N PHE A 957 -52.47 8.71 -9.75
CA PHE A 957 -52.71 7.35 -9.31
C PHE A 957 -52.80 6.42 -10.51
N GLY A 958 -52.49 5.13 -10.34
CA GLY A 958 -52.75 4.17 -11.41
C GLY A 958 -52.21 2.78 -11.14
N GLY A 959 -52.49 1.87 -12.06
CA GLY A 959 -52.18 0.45 -11.95
C GLY A 959 -53.28 -0.36 -11.24
N ASN A 960 -52.95 -1.60 -10.89
CA ASN A 960 -53.78 -2.52 -10.13
C ASN A 960 -52.90 -3.60 -9.45
N ASP A 961 -53.50 -4.41 -8.60
CA ASP A 961 -52.93 -5.58 -7.92
C ASP A 961 -52.33 -6.67 -8.83
N ALA A 962 -52.64 -6.64 -10.13
CA ALA A 962 -52.16 -7.60 -11.13
C ALA A 962 -51.10 -7.02 -12.08
N ASN A 963 -50.59 -5.79 -11.84
CA ASN A 963 -49.58 -5.17 -12.68
C ASN A 963 -48.38 -4.57 -11.92
N CYS A 964 -47.34 -4.27 -12.68
CA CYS A 964 -46.00 -3.88 -12.22
C CYS A 964 -45.55 -2.55 -12.85
N GLY A 965 -46.33 -1.48 -12.72
CA GLY A 965 -46.07 -0.25 -13.50
C GLY A 965 -45.04 0.72 -12.91
N THR A 966 -44.33 0.35 -11.84
CA THR A 966 -43.24 1.13 -11.20
C THR A 966 -41.89 0.47 -11.46
N TRP A 967 -40.79 1.00 -10.91
CA TRP A 967 -39.48 0.34 -11.04
C TRP A 967 -39.35 -0.95 -10.24
N MET A 968 -40.14 -1.10 -9.18
CA MET A 968 -40.27 -2.35 -8.43
C MET A 968 -41.25 -3.28 -9.16
N ASP A 969 -40.81 -3.93 -10.23
CA ASP A 969 -41.66 -4.52 -11.28
C ASP A 969 -41.57 -6.04 -11.46
N LYS A 970 -41.10 -6.79 -10.47
CA LYS A 970 -41.01 -8.24 -10.58
C LYS A 970 -42.41 -8.88 -10.69
N MET A 971 -42.69 -9.47 -11.86
CA MET A 971 -43.84 -10.35 -12.07
C MET A 971 -43.45 -11.79 -11.72
N GLY A 972 -44.19 -12.42 -10.81
CA GLY A 972 -43.94 -13.81 -10.42
C GLY A 972 -44.13 -14.77 -11.60
N SER A 973 -43.29 -15.79 -11.66
CA SER A 973 -43.23 -16.73 -12.79
C SER A 973 -43.16 -18.19 -12.38
N SER A 974 -43.07 -18.52 -11.09
CA SER A 974 -43.02 -19.90 -10.60
C SER A 974 -44.43 -20.49 -10.50
N GLU A 975 -44.68 -21.52 -11.30
CA GLU A 975 -45.88 -22.35 -11.16
C GLU A 975 -45.81 -23.20 -9.89
N ARG A 976 -44.64 -23.76 -9.61
CA ARG A 976 -44.39 -24.66 -8.47
C ARG A 976 -44.65 -23.99 -7.13
N ALA A 977 -44.21 -22.74 -6.96
CA ALA A 977 -44.47 -21.97 -5.76
C ALA A 977 -45.83 -21.25 -5.78
N GLY A 978 -46.58 -21.31 -6.89
CA GLY A 978 -47.90 -20.68 -7.02
C GLY A 978 -47.87 -19.14 -7.11
N ASN A 979 -46.73 -18.55 -7.49
CA ASN A 979 -46.58 -17.09 -7.63
C ASN A 979 -46.71 -16.58 -9.07
N ARG A 980 -46.84 -17.48 -10.07
CA ARG A 980 -47.00 -17.11 -11.49
C ARG A 980 -48.13 -16.11 -11.72
N GLY A 981 -47.82 -15.00 -12.38
CA GLY A 981 -48.77 -13.94 -12.73
C GLY A 981 -49.17 -13.02 -11.57
N ARG A 982 -48.56 -13.19 -10.39
CA ARG A 982 -48.71 -12.27 -9.25
C ARG A 982 -47.53 -11.30 -9.22
N PRO A 983 -47.76 -9.99 -9.23
CA PRO A 983 -46.73 -9.00 -8.92
C PRO A 983 -46.16 -9.21 -7.52
N ALA A 984 -44.83 -9.14 -7.37
CA ALA A 984 -44.20 -9.16 -6.05
C ALA A 984 -44.39 -7.86 -5.27
N THR A 985 -44.44 -6.75 -6.00
CA THR A 985 -44.53 -5.39 -5.46
C THR A 985 -45.49 -4.55 -6.31
N PRO A 986 -46.79 -4.89 -6.36
CA PRO A 986 -47.76 -4.02 -7.01
C PRO A 986 -47.84 -2.71 -6.22
N ARG A 987 -47.35 -1.63 -6.81
CA ARG A 987 -47.40 -0.28 -6.22
C ARG A 987 -48.42 0.54 -6.95
N ASP A 988 -49.68 0.10 -6.90
CA ASP A 988 -50.82 0.82 -7.45
C ASP A 988 -51.29 1.94 -6.50
N GLY A 989 -52.25 2.74 -6.93
CA GLY A 989 -52.53 4.02 -6.29
C GLY A 989 -51.45 5.06 -6.59
N SER A 990 -51.16 5.92 -5.62
CA SER A 990 -50.23 7.06 -5.77
C SER A 990 -48.85 6.74 -5.19
N ALA A 991 -47.95 6.23 -6.04
CA ALA A 991 -46.55 5.99 -5.67
C ALA A 991 -45.80 7.31 -5.39
N VAL A 992 -45.04 7.37 -4.29
CA VAL A 992 -44.43 8.61 -3.77
C VAL A 992 -43.55 9.35 -4.79
N GLU A 993 -42.75 8.62 -5.58
CA GLU A 993 -41.87 9.22 -6.57
C GLU A 993 -42.62 9.78 -7.78
N LEU A 994 -43.75 9.18 -8.17
CA LEU A 994 -44.57 9.66 -9.28
C LEU A 994 -45.31 10.94 -8.90
N VAL A 995 -45.80 11.04 -7.65
CA VAL A 995 -46.40 12.27 -7.12
C VAL A 995 -45.39 13.42 -7.13
N ALA A 996 -44.16 13.16 -6.68
CA ALA A 996 -43.09 14.15 -6.68
C ALA A 996 -42.66 14.58 -8.09
N LEU A 997 -42.53 13.63 -9.03
CA LEU A 997 -42.25 13.94 -10.43
C LEU A 997 -43.35 14.79 -11.05
N ALA A 998 -44.63 14.45 -10.84
CA ALA A 998 -45.76 15.22 -11.35
C ALA A 998 -45.78 16.65 -10.80
N TYR A 999 -45.54 16.83 -9.50
CA TYR A 999 -45.38 18.16 -8.89
C TYR A 999 -44.22 18.94 -9.52
N SER A 1000 -43.04 18.32 -9.63
CA SER A 1000 -41.84 18.94 -10.20
C SER A 1000 -42.09 19.40 -11.65
N THR A 1001 -42.73 18.55 -12.47
CA THR A 1001 -43.12 18.87 -13.85
C THR A 1001 -44.14 20.00 -13.90
N ALA A 1002 -45.21 19.95 -13.09
CA ALA A 1002 -46.22 21.02 -13.06
C ALA A 1002 -45.62 22.36 -12.62
N ALA A 1003 -44.76 22.37 -11.60
CA ALA A 1003 -44.06 23.55 -11.14
C ALA A 1003 -43.09 24.11 -12.21
N TRP A 1004 -42.37 23.24 -12.90
CA TRP A 1004 -41.49 23.63 -14.01
C TRP A 1004 -42.29 24.21 -15.19
N LEU A 1005 -43.36 23.54 -15.64
CA LEU A 1005 -44.23 24.06 -16.72
C LEU A 1005 -44.88 25.40 -16.35
N ALA A 1006 -45.24 25.61 -15.08
CA ALA A 1006 -45.71 26.91 -14.60
C ALA A 1006 -44.65 28.00 -14.77
N ALA A 1007 -43.38 27.70 -14.47
CA ALA A 1007 -42.28 28.64 -14.63
C ALA A 1007 -41.96 28.90 -16.12
N GLU A 1008 -41.95 27.86 -16.95
CA GLU A 1008 -41.71 28.00 -18.40
C GLU A 1008 -42.83 28.77 -19.11
N HIS A 1009 -44.09 28.56 -18.71
CA HIS A 1009 -45.22 29.34 -19.21
C HIS A 1009 -45.12 30.81 -18.81
N ARG A 1010 -44.78 31.09 -17.54
CA ARG A 1010 -44.53 32.46 -17.06
C ARG A 1010 -43.39 33.14 -17.83
N ALA A 1011 -42.39 32.37 -18.25
CA ALA A 1011 -41.26 32.84 -19.06
C ALA A 1011 -41.55 32.86 -20.58
N ALA A 1012 -42.80 32.63 -21.00
CA ALA A 1012 -43.22 32.55 -22.41
C ALA A 1012 -42.47 31.50 -23.27
N ARG A 1013 -41.86 30.49 -22.64
CA ARG A 1013 -41.16 29.37 -23.32
C ARG A 1013 -42.07 28.15 -23.51
N TYR A 1014 -43.20 28.08 -22.82
CA TYR A 1014 -44.21 27.03 -22.99
C TYR A 1014 -45.60 27.64 -23.21
N PRO A 1015 -46.32 27.30 -24.30
CA PRO A 1015 -47.51 28.03 -24.71
C PRO A 1015 -48.77 27.70 -23.90
N HIS A 1016 -48.83 26.54 -23.23
CA HIS A 1016 -50.04 26.09 -22.55
C HIS A 1016 -50.09 26.55 -21.08
N PRO A 1017 -51.19 27.17 -20.61
CA PRO A 1017 -51.32 27.67 -19.24
C PRO A 1017 -51.68 26.58 -18.20
N GLY A 1018 -52.10 25.40 -18.67
CA GLY A 1018 -52.59 24.32 -17.82
C GLY A 1018 -53.23 23.18 -18.60
N LEU A 1019 -54.04 22.39 -17.88
CA LEU A 1019 -54.76 21.23 -18.38
C LEU A 1019 -56.28 21.48 -18.34
N ALA A 1020 -56.99 20.99 -19.35
CA ALA A 1020 -58.45 20.95 -19.36
C ALA A 1020 -58.92 19.51 -19.63
N ARG A 1021 -59.81 19.01 -18.78
CA ARG A 1021 -60.48 17.72 -18.95
C ARG A 1021 -61.94 17.96 -19.25
N ARG A 1022 -62.41 17.39 -20.37
CA ARG A 1022 -63.84 17.27 -20.65
C ARG A 1022 -64.37 15.99 -20.00
N HIS A 1023 -65.37 16.13 -19.16
CA HIS A 1023 -66.08 15.05 -18.50
C HIS A 1023 -67.06 14.37 -19.46
N ARG A 1024 -67.51 13.16 -19.11
CA ARG A 1024 -68.47 12.39 -19.94
C ARG A 1024 -69.84 13.05 -20.04
N ASP A 1025 -70.20 13.87 -19.07
CA ASP A 1025 -71.43 14.68 -19.02
C ASP A 1025 -71.35 16.00 -19.81
N GLY A 1026 -70.21 16.27 -20.47
CA GLY A 1026 -69.97 17.50 -21.22
C GLY A 1026 -69.39 18.66 -20.40
N GLY A 1027 -69.28 18.53 -19.07
CA GLY A 1027 -68.60 19.50 -18.21
C GLY A 1027 -67.11 19.61 -18.51
N VAL A 1028 -66.47 20.74 -18.19
CA VAL A 1028 -65.03 20.93 -18.36
C VAL A 1028 -64.41 21.36 -17.03
N SER A 1029 -63.51 20.55 -16.49
CA SER A 1029 -62.63 20.95 -15.39
C SER A 1029 -61.29 21.40 -15.96
N ALA A 1030 -60.85 22.62 -15.65
CA ALA A 1030 -59.55 23.12 -16.06
C ALA A 1030 -58.72 23.57 -14.86
N TRP A 1031 -57.44 23.20 -14.85
CA TRP A 1031 -56.46 23.62 -13.86
C TRP A 1031 -55.28 24.27 -14.54
N THR A 1032 -54.84 25.43 -14.03
CA THR A 1032 -53.54 25.98 -14.41
C THR A 1032 -52.41 25.16 -13.80
N TRP A 1033 -51.21 25.22 -14.38
CA TRP A 1033 -50.04 24.52 -13.80
C TRP A 1033 -49.78 24.89 -12.33
N PRO A 1034 -49.84 26.18 -11.90
CA PRO A 1034 -49.74 26.55 -10.50
C PRO A 1034 -50.84 25.94 -9.62
N GLN A 1035 -52.09 25.88 -10.11
CA GLN A 1035 -53.21 25.31 -9.36
C GLN A 1035 -53.00 23.81 -9.10
N TRP A 1036 -52.51 23.06 -10.10
CA TRP A 1036 -52.23 21.65 -9.91
C TRP A 1036 -51.06 21.43 -8.93
N ALA A 1037 -49.95 22.15 -9.11
CA ALA A 1037 -48.80 22.06 -8.21
C ALA A 1037 -49.18 22.37 -6.75
N GLU A 1038 -49.99 23.40 -6.51
CA GLU A 1038 -50.43 23.78 -5.17
C GLU A 1038 -51.36 22.74 -4.51
N ARG A 1039 -52.24 22.08 -5.28
CA ARG A 1039 -53.06 20.98 -4.77
C ARG A 1039 -52.20 19.82 -4.26
N VAL A 1040 -51.21 19.41 -5.05
CA VAL A 1040 -50.26 18.36 -4.65
C VAL A 1040 -49.51 18.78 -3.40
N ARG A 1041 -48.95 20.00 -3.39
CA ARG A 1041 -48.17 20.52 -2.26
C ARG A 1041 -48.94 20.53 -0.94
N ARG A 1042 -50.19 21.01 -0.95
CA ARG A 1042 -51.04 21.05 0.27
C ARG A 1042 -51.47 19.66 0.75
N SER A 1043 -51.54 18.70 -0.15
CA SER A 1043 -52.02 17.35 0.15
C SER A 1043 -50.90 16.41 0.56
N PHE A 1044 -49.67 16.62 0.06
CA PHE A 1044 -48.56 15.68 0.18
C PHE A 1044 -48.24 15.27 1.63
N GLU A 1045 -47.84 16.23 2.48
CA GLU A 1045 -47.50 15.97 3.89
C GLU A 1045 -48.62 15.24 4.63
N ARG A 1046 -49.87 15.71 4.47
CA ARG A 1046 -51.03 15.14 5.17
C ARG A 1046 -51.22 13.64 4.89
N HIS A 1047 -50.96 13.20 3.65
CA HIS A 1047 -51.24 11.82 3.24
C HIS A 1047 -50.03 10.90 3.35
N PHE A 1048 -48.81 11.42 3.13
CA PHE A 1048 -47.58 10.63 3.10
C PHE A 1048 -46.79 10.62 4.41
N TRP A 1049 -46.85 11.66 5.26
CA TRP A 1049 -46.07 11.69 6.50
C TRP A 1049 -46.67 10.79 7.58
N VAL A 1050 -45.81 10.01 8.24
CA VAL A 1050 -46.17 9.22 9.44
C VAL A 1050 -45.40 9.76 10.64
N PRO A 1051 -46.08 10.42 11.61
CA PRO A 1051 -45.43 11.10 12.72
C PRO A 1051 -44.71 10.14 13.68
N PRO A 1052 -43.68 10.63 14.43
CA PRO A 1052 -42.87 9.81 15.34
C PRO A 1052 -43.68 9.21 16.50
N ALA A 1053 -44.78 9.86 16.89
CA ALA A 1053 -45.69 9.36 17.91
C ALA A 1053 -47.07 9.07 17.28
N PRO A 1054 -47.84 8.11 17.83
CA PRO A 1054 -49.24 7.91 17.47
C PRO A 1054 -50.04 9.21 17.57
N SER A 1055 -50.87 9.46 16.57
CA SER A 1055 -51.74 10.64 16.51
C SER A 1055 -53.17 10.22 16.24
N ALA A 1056 -54.14 10.97 16.76
CA ALA A 1056 -55.55 10.79 16.41
C ALA A 1056 -55.83 11.04 14.90
N ALA A 1057 -54.88 11.66 14.19
CA ALA A 1057 -54.92 11.84 12.74
C ALA A 1057 -54.39 10.64 11.94
N ASP A 1058 -53.87 9.58 12.59
CA ASP A 1058 -53.44 8.36 11.91
C ASP A 1058 -54.67 7.65 11.30
N ALA A 1059 -54.78 7.65 9.96
CA ALA A 1059 -55.94 7.06 9.29
C ALA A 1059 -56.05 5.53 9.46
N ARG A 1060 -54.91 4.84 9.59
CA ARG A 1060 -54.78 3.38 9.75
C ARG A 1060 -53.63 3.03 10.68
N PRO A 1061 -53.75 3.32 11.99
CA PRO A 1061 -52.67 3.08 12.95
C PRO A 1061 -52.35 1.59 13.09
N ASP A 1062 -53.30 0.71 12.75
CA ASP A 1062 -53.17 -0.75 12.69
C ASP A 1062 -52.17 -1.24 11.63
N LEU A 1063 -51.88 -0.43 10.62
CA LEU A 1063 -50.96 -0.76 9.53
C LEU A 1063 -49.57 -0.13 9.68
N VAL A 1064 -49.34 0.69 10.72
CA VAL A 1064 -48.09 1.43 10.92
C VAL A 1064 -47.03 0.53 11.59
N HIS A 1065 -46.09 0.02 10.80
CA HIS A 1065 -44.93 -0.74 11.32
C HIS A 1065 -43.79 0.17 11.81
N ARG A 1066 -43.44 1.20 11.03
CA ARG A 1066 -42.42 2.21 11.39
C ARG A 1066 -43.03 3.61 11.42
N ARG A 1067 -42.44 4.47 12.26
CA ARG A 1067 -42.82 5.88 12.44
C ARG A 1067 -41.66 6.80 12.10
N ALA A 1068 -41.95 8.09 11.96
CA ALA A 1068 -41.02 9.08 11.41
C ALA A 1068 -40.55 8.70 10.00
N ILE A 1069 -41.50 8.28 9.15
CA ILE A 1069 -41.27 7.86 7.77
C ILE A 1069 -42.21 8.61 6.84
N TYR A 1070 -41.90 8.59 5.54
CA TYR A 1070 -42.88 8.85 4.51
C TYR A 1070 -43.35 7.52 3.92
N LYS A 1071 -44.66 7.39 3.75
CA LYS A 1071 -45.31 6.25 3.10
C LYS A 1071 -44.72 6.01 1.72
N ASP A 1072 -44.70 4.74 1.31
CA ASP A 1072 -44.18 4.36 0.00
C ASP A 1072 -45.18 4.66 -1.13
N SER A 1073 -46.47 4.55 -0.81
CA SER A 1073 -47.59 4.86 -1.69
C SER A 1073 -48.79 5.36 -0.89
N HIS A 1074 -49.79 5.88 -1.59
CA HIS A 1074 -51.06 6.29 -1.00
C HIS A 1074 -52.22 5.71 -1.80
N GLY A 1075 -53.10 4.97 -1.13
CA GLY A 1075 -54.28 4.36 -1.75
C GLY A 1075 -53.96 3.15 -2.61
N ALA A 1076 -52.90 2.38 -2.27
CA ALA A 1076 -52.63 1.11 -2.91
C ALA A 1076 -53.74 0.08 -2.64
N SER A 1077 -53.97 -0.83 -3.59
CA SER A 1077 -54.93 -1.93 -3.44
C SER A 1077 -54.61 -2.85 -2.25
N GLN A 1078 -53.33 -2.94 -1.88
CA GLN A 1078 -52.86 -3.60 -0.66
C GLN A 1078 -52.59 -2.54 0.42
N PRO A 1079 -53.50 -2.35 1.41
CA PRO A 1079 -53.42 -1.19 2.31
C PRO A 1079 -52.16 -1.12 3.17
N TRP A 1080 -51.55 -2.27 3.51
CA TRP A 1080 -50.29 -2.30 4.26
C TRP A 1080 -49.09 -1.84 3.44
N ALA A 1081 -49.14 -1.93 2.10
CA ALA A 1081 -48.05 -1.52 1.21
C ALA A 1081 -47.80 0.00 1.28
N ASP A 1082 -48.83 0.80 1.52
CA ASP A 1082 -48.70 2.25 1.77
C ASP A 1082 -47.71 2.53 2.91
N TYR A 1083 -47.74 1.73 3.98
CA TYR A 1083 -47.02 1.97 5.24
C TYR A 1083 -45.66 1.27 5.35
N GLN A 1084 -45.21 0.58 4.29
CA GLN A 1084 -43.88 -0.06 4.28
C GLN A 1084 -42.78 0.99 4.18
N LEU A 1085 -41.74 0.86 5.03
CA LEU A 1085 -40.53 1.66 4.89
C LEU A 1085 -39.71 1.13 3.70
N ARG A 1086 -39.61 1.93 2.64
CA ARG A 1086 -38.88 1.61 1.40
C ARG A 1086 -37.94 2.74 0.96
N CYS A 1087 -37.06 2.44 0.03
CA CYS A 1087 -36.06 3.35 -0.51
C CYS A 1087 -36.56 4.35 -1.57
N ASN A 1088 -37.88 4.51 -1.75
CA ASN A 1088 -38.47 5.32 -2.82
C ASN A 1088 -38.67 6.80 -2.44
N PHE A 1089 -39.07 7.10 -1.20
CA PHE A 1089 -39.29 8.49 -0.78
C PHE A 1089 -38.03 9.39 -0.85
N PRO A 1090 -36.77 8.89 -0.70
CA PRO A 1090 -35.59 9.72 -0.93
C PRO A 1090 -35.48 10.19 -2.39
N VAL A 1091 -35.99 9.42 -3.35
CA VAL A 1091 -36.08 9.84 -4.77
C VAL A 1091 -37.03 11.03 -4.90
N ALA A 1092 -38.21 10.94 -4.27
CA ALA A 1092 -39.18 12.02 -4.23
C ALA A 1092 -38.61 13.29 -3.57
N MET A 1093 -37.94 13.15 -2.43
CA MET A 1093 -37.26 14.27 -1.74
C MET A 1093 -36.18 14.92 -2.58
N ALA A 1094 -35.39 14.12 -3.29
CA ALA A 1094 -34.32 14.64 -4.11
C ALA A 1094 -34.86 15.42 -5.32
N VAL A 1095 -35.97 14.97 -5.93
CA VAL A 1095 -36.59 15.60 -7.12
C VAL A 1095 -37.42 16.83 -6.76
N ALA A 1096 -38.23 16.75 -5.70
CA ALA A 1096 -39.16 17.78 -5.27
C ALA A 1096 -39.03 18.07 -3.77
N PRO A 1097 -37.90 18.61 -3.30
CA PRO A 1097 -37.65 18.82 -1.88
C PRO A 1097 -38.65 19.80 -1.23
N ASP A 1098 -39.34 20.63 -2.02
CA ASP A 1098 -40.36 21.59 -1.56
C ASP A 1098 -41.68 20.96 -1.13
N LEU A 1099 -41.88 19.67 -1.42
CA LEU A 1099 -43.04 18.92 -0.91
C LEU A 1099 -42.88 18.53 0.56
N PHE A 1100 -41.66 18.61 1.10
CA PHE A 1100 -41.32 18.03 2.38
C PHE A 1100 -40.97 19.10 3.42
N GLU A 1101 -41.56 18.97 4.60
CA GLU A 1101 -41.17 19.74 5.78
C GLU A 1101 -39.77 19.31 6.23
N ALA A 1102 -38.84 20.26 6.30
CA ALA A 1102 -37.41 19.96 6.43
C ALA A 1102 -37.06 19.09 7.66
N ARG A 1103 -37.76 19.31 8.79
CA ARG A 1103 -37.55 18.51 10.02
C ARG A 1103 -38.09 17.08 9.88
N HIS A 1104 -39.26 16.91 9.26
CA HIS A 1104 -39.84 15.60 8.98
C HIS A 1104 -38.96 14.82 7.99
N ALA A 1105 -38.54 15.49 6.91
CA ALA A 1105 -37.64 14.94 5.90
C ALA A 1105 -36.34 14.44 6.53
N TRP A 1106 -35.74 15.23 7.42
CA TRP A 1106 -34.53 14.84 8.13
C TRP A 1106 -34.75 13.59 9.01
N ALA A 1107 -35.83 13.55 9.78
CA ALA A 1107 -36.15 12.39 10.62
C ALA A 1107 -36.38 11.10 9.80
N ALA A 1108 -37.04 11.21 8.64
CA ALA A 1108 -37.20 10.08 7.72
C ALA A 1108 -35.89 9.63 7.09
N LEU A 1109 -35.02 10.56 6.68
CA LEU A 1109 -33.70 10.24 6.14
C LEU A 1109 -32.78 9.61 7.18
N GLU A 1110 -32.84 10.02 8.45
CA GLU A 1110 -32.14 9.34 9.55
C GLU A 1110 -32.66 7.92 9.74
N THR A 1111 -33.98 7.73 9.69
CA THR A 1111 -34.60 6.41 9.81
C THR A 1111 -34.20 5.48 8.65
N ALA A 1112 -34.25 5.97 7.40
CA ALA A 1112 -33.77 5.22 6.23
C ALA A 1112 -32.27 4.94 6.29
N GLY A 1113 -31.46 5.90 6.74
CA GLY A 1113 -30.02 5.70 6.92
C GLY A 1113 -29.68 4.59 7.90
N ARG A 1114 -30.43 4.50 8.99
CA ARG A 1114 -30.22 3.47 10.02
C ARG A 1114 -30.75 2.10 9.62
N LEU A 1115 -31.87 2.04 8.90
CA LEU A 1115 -32.59 0.77 8.65
C LEU A 1115 -32.40 0.21 7.23
N LEU A 1116 -32.25 1.08 6.23
CA LEU A 1116 -32.19 0.68 4.82
C LEU A 1116 -30.78 0.77 4.23
N ALA A 1117 -29.89 1.61 4.75
CA ALA A 1117 -28.55 1.73 4.17
C ALA A 1117 -27.73 0.44 4.35
N GLY A 1118 -27.23 -0.07 3.23
CA GLY A 1118 -26.23 -1.12 3.18
C GLY A 1118 -24.87 -0.58 2.70
N PRO A 1119 -23.86 -1.44 2.52
CA PRO A 1119 -22.52 -1.01 2.15
C PRO A 1119 -22.44 -0.34 0.78
N LEU A 1120 -23.19 -0.85 -0.21
CA LEU A 1120 -23.18 -0.34 -1.59
C LEU A 1120 -24.53 0.25 -2.03
N GLY A 1121 -25.64 -0.14 -1.40
CA GLY A 1121 -26.99 0.25 -1.82
C GLY A 1121 -27.96 0.48 -0.69
N LEU A 1122 -29.22 0.78 -1.03
CA LEU A 1122 -30.34 0.80 -0.09
C LEU A 1122 -31.17 -0.46 -0.23
N LYS A 1123 -31.49 -1.10 0.90
CA LYS A 1123 -32.47 -2.18 0.98
C LYS A 1123 -33.81 -1.69 0.46
N THR A 1124 -34.42 -2.51 -0.40
CA THR A 1124 -35.71 -2.19 -1.03
C THR A 1124 -36.89 -2.27 -0.10
N LEU A 1125 -36.74 -2.96 1.03
CA LEU A 1125 -37.71 -3.11 2.11
C LEU A 1125 -36.99 -3.14 3.47
N ASP A 1126 -37.66 -2.65 4.52
CA ASP A 1126 -37.20 -2.75 5.91
C ASP A 1126 -36.92 -4.21 6.32
N PRO A 1127 -35.73 -4.52 6.85
CA PRO A 1127 -35.38 -5.86 7.35
C PRO A 1127 -36.33 -6.46 8.37
N ALA A 1128 -37.07 -5.63 9.12
CA ALA A 1128 -38.02 -6.10 10.11
C ALA A 1128 -39.43 -6.37 9.53
N ASP A 1129 -39.67 -6.05 8.25
CA ASP A 1129 -40.93 -6.41 7.59
C ASP A 1129 -40.99 -7.92 7.32
N TRP A 1130 -42.16 -8.52 7.50
CA TRP A 1130 -42.38 -9.96 7.31
C TRP A 1130 -42.11 -10.45 5.88
N ASN A 1131 -42.23 -9.55 4.89
CA ASN A 1131 -41.93 -9.83 3.48
C ASN A 1131 -40.44 -9.68 3.13
N TYR A 1132 -39.58 -9.28 4.07
CA TYR A 1132 -38.17 -9.06 3.77
C TYR A 1132 -37.45 -10.36 3.40
N ARG A 1133 -36.80 -10.38 2.23
CA ARG A 1133 -35.95 -11.45 1.72
C ARG A 1133 -34.76 -10.83 0.98
N GLY A 1134 -33.63 -10.67 1.66
CA GLY A 1134 -32.48 -9.89 1.17
C GLY A 1134 -31.66 -10.50 0.03
N ASP A 1135 -31.67 -11.82 -0.13
CA ASP A 1135 -30.80 -12.51 -1.09
C ASP A 1135 -31.57 -12.93 -2.34
N TYR A 1136 -31.23 -12.32 -3.47
CA TYR A 1136 -31.89 -12.55 -4.75
C TYR A 1136 -31.24 -13.70 -5.51
N ASP A 1137 -32.05 -14.71 -5.86
CA ASP A 1137 -31.70 -15.81 -6.76
C ASP A 1137 -32.82 -15.97 -7.80
N ASN A 1138 -32.54 -15.59 -9.04
CA ASN A 1138 -33.55 -15.67 -10.10
C ASN A 1138 -33.82 -17.11 -10.58
N SER A 1139 -32.92 -18.04 -10.25
CA SER A 1139 -32.99 -19.45 -10.65
C SER A 1139 -33.59 -20.37 -9.58
N ASP A 1140 -33.99 -19.82 -8.42
CA ASP A 1140 -34.62 -20.58 -7.35
C ASP A 1140 -35.97 -21.18 -7.81
N ASP A 1141 -36.01 -22.47 -8.14
CA ASP A 1141 -37.24 -23.21 -8.45
C ASP A 1141 -37.79 -23.94 -7.22
N GLY A 1142 -37.65 -23.36 -6.04
CA GLY A 1142 -38.20 -23.84 -4.78
C GLY A 1142 -39.73 -23.73 -4.69
N VAL A 1143 -40.26 -24.07 -3.51
CA VAL A 1143 -41.71 -24.00 -3.22
C VAL A 1143 -42.09 -22.74 -2.43
N ASP A 1144 -41.12 -21.94 -1.98
CA ASP A 1144 -41.38 -20.70 -1.26
C ASP A 1144 -41.78 -19.59 -2.25
N PRO A 1145 -43.06 -19.13 -2.25
CA PRO A 1145 -43.54 -18.12 -3.18
C PRO A 1145 -42.83 -16.77 -3.02
N SER A 1146 -42.21 -16.50 -1.87
CA SER A 1146 -41.57 -15.21 -1.57
C SER A 1146 -40.21 -15.03 -2.24
N VAL A 1147 -39.56 -16.11 -2.67
CA VAL A 1147 -38.23 -16.08 -3.30
C VAL A 1147 -38.19 -16.79 -4.66
N ALA A 1148 -39.04 -17.79 -4.90
CA ALA A 1148 -38.99 -18.60 -6.11
C ALA A 1148 -39.07 -17.76 -7.40
N HIS A 1149 -38.18 -18.08 -8.34
CA HIS A 1149 -37.89 -17.35 -9.57
C HIS A 1149 -37.58 -15.86 -9.32
N GLY A 1150 -36.91 -15.56 -8.21
CA GLY A 1150 -36.49 -14.23 -7.83
C GLY A 1150 -37.65 -13.30 -7.45
N PHE A 1151 -38.75 -13.82 -6.90
CA PHE A 1151 -39.92 -13.00 -6.50
C PHE A 1151 -39.51 -11.85 -5.55
N ASN A 1152 -38.46 -12.05 -4.76
CA ASN A 1152 -37.93 -11.06 -3.82
C ASN A 1152 -37.05 -9.94 -4.42
N TYR A 1153 -36.93 -9.81 -5.75
CA TYR A 1153 -36.06 -8.83 -6.42
C TYR A 1153 -36.15 -7.38 -5.85
N HIS A 1154 -37.33 -6.99 -5.38
CA HIS A 1154 -37.63 -5.68 -4.78
C HIS A 1154 -38.18 -5.77 -3.34
N GLN A 1155 -37.89 -6.86 -2.63
CA GLN A 1155 -38.41 -7.14 -1.28
C GLN A 1155 -37.29 -7.34 -0.25
N GLY A 1156 -36.15 -6.66 -0.41
CA GLY A 1156 -35.03 -6.79 0.50
C GLY A 1156 -33.65 -6.55 -0.10
N PRO A 1157 -33.35 -6.99 -1.35
CA PRO A 1157 -32.06 -6.76 -1.96
C PRO A 1157 -31.67 -5.29 -1.96
N GLU A 1158 -30.38 -5.05 -1.88
CA GLU A 1158 -29.80 -3.72 -1.75
C GLU A 1158 -29.53 -3.15 -3.14
N TRP A 1159 -30.33 -2.18 -3.56
CA TRP A 1159 -30.18 -1.53 -4.85
C TRP A 1159 -29.25 -0.32 -4.75
N VAL A 1160 -28.33 -0.17 -5.70
CA VAL A 1160 -27.29 0.86 -5.61
C VAL A 1160 -27.77 2.24 -6.08
N TRP A 1161 -28.72 2.32 -7.03
CA TRP A 1161 -29.14 3.61 -7.60
C TRP A 1161 -29.94 4.50 -6.61
N PRO A 1162 -30.82 3.97 -5.72
CA PRO A 1162 -31.52 4.80 -4.75
C PRO A 1162 -30.58 5.44 -3.73
N LEU A 1163 -29.40 4.85 -3.48
CA LEU A 1163 -28.43 5.38 -2.52
C LEU A 1163 -28.00 6.80 -2.88
N GLY A 1164 -27.69 7.09 -4.14
CA GLY A 1164 -27.29 8.46 -4.45
C GLY A 1164 -28.45 9.47 -4.48
N PHE A 1165 -29.69 9.05 -4.74
CA PHE A 1165 -30.86 9.92 -4.48
C PHE A 1165 -31.00 10.23 -2.99
N TYR A 1166 -30.78 9.23 -2.13
CA TYR A 1166 -30.74 9.41 -0.68
C TYR A 1166 -29.63 10.36 -0.23
N LEU A 1167 -28.40 10.21 -0.74
CA LEU A 1167 -27.30 11.13 -0.43
C LEU A 1167 -27.62 12.56 -0.90
N ARG A 1168 -28.26 12.72 -2.07
CA ARG A 1168 -28.69 14.03 -2.56
C ARG A 1168 -29.78 14.64 -1.69
N ALA A 1169 -30.78 13.87 -1.29
CA ALA A 1169 -31.83 14.31 -0.38
C ALA A 1169 -31.24 14.73 0.97
N ARG A 1170 -30.28 13.97 1.52
CA ARG A 1170 -29.57 14.35 2.76
C ARG A 1170 -28.85 15.68 2.65
N LEU A 1171 -28.10 15.91 1.57
CA LEU A 1171 -27.40 17.18 1.35
C LEU A 1171 -28.37 18.36 1.26
N GLU A 1172 -29.46 18.21 0.50
CA GLU A 1172 -30.44 19.28 0.31
C GLU A 1172 -31.23 19.58 1.60
N VAL A 1173 -31.68 18.56 2.33
CA VAL A 1173 -32.40 18.75 3.60
C VAL A 1173 -31.48 19.30 4.68
N ALA A 1174 -30.24 18.80 4.77
CA ALA A 1174 -29.23 19.34 5.69
C ALA A 1174 -29.01 20.84 5.45
N ARG A 1175 -28.90 21.26 4.18
CA ARG A 1175 -28.78 22.67 3.80
C ARG A 1175 -29.97 23.49 4.31
N ARG A 1176 -31.21 23.04 4.07
CA ARG A 1176 -32.42 23.73 4.55
C ARG A 1176 -32.45 23.88 6.07
N LEU A 1177 -31.79 22.97 6.80
CA LEU A 1177 -31.67 22.99 8.25
C LEU A 1177 -30.39 23.67 8.76
N GLY A 1178 -29.55 24.26 7.88
CA GLY A 1178 -28.27 24.87 8.27
C GLY A 1178 -27.20 23.88 8.76
N ARG A 1179 -27.30 22.60 8.40
CA ARG A 1179 -26.39 21.51 8.80
C ARG A 1179 -25.40 21.17 7.70
N SER A 1180 -24.22 20.63 8.06
CA SER A 1180 -23.26 20.04 7.12
C SER A 1180 -23.32 18.51 7.16
N GLN A 1181 -23.22 17.85 6.01
CA GLN A 1181 -23.21 16.39 5.86
C GLN A 1181 -22.11 15.88 4.91
N ALA A 1182 -21.17 16.74 4.51
CA ALA A 1182 -20.13 16.43 3.54
C ALA A 1182 -19.32 15.17 3.92
N GLY A 1183 -18.84 15.08 5.17
CA GLY A 1183 -18.06 13.94 5.66
C GLY A 1183 -18.84 12.62 5.66
N ALA A 1184 -20.11 12.64 6.07
CA ALA A 1184 -20.96 11.44 6.07
C ALA A 1184 -21.25 10.94 4.66
N VAL A 1185 -21.46 11.85 3.71
CA VAL A 1185 -21.62 11.49 2.29
C VAL A 1185 -20.34 10.88 1.74
N LEU A 1186 -19.18 11.51 1.96
CA LEU A 1186 -17.89 10.97 1.50
C LEU A 1186 -17.61 9.59 2.09
N ALA A 1187 -17.94 9.35 3.36
CA ALA A 1187 -17.82 8.04 3.99
C ALA A 1187 -18.69 6.98 3.29
N ALA A 1188 -19.92 7.35 2.90
CA ALA A 1188 -20.82 6.46 2.14
C ALA A 1188 -20.35 6.19 0.70
N LEU A 1189 -19.52 7.06 0.10
CA LEU A 1189 -18.94 6.84 -1.23
C LEU A 1189 -17.69 5.94 -1.21
N GLY A 1190 -17.00 5.83 -0.08
CA GLY A 1190 -15.77 5.03 0.05
C GLY A 1190 -15.92 3.56 -0.38
N PRO A 1191 -16.97 2.83 0.07
CA PRO A 1191 -17.27 1.49 -0.43
C PRO A 1191 -17.47 1.41 -1.95
N LEU A 1192 -18.15 2.40 -2.56
CA LEU A 1192 -18.39 2.44 -4.00
C LEU A 1192 -17.08 2.61 -4.79
N LEU A 1193 -16.16 3.45 -4.32
CA LEU A 1193 -14.84 3.58 -4.93
C LEU A 1193 -14.04 2.27 -4.84
N ARG A 1194 -14.16 1.53 -3.73
CA ARG A 1194 -13.52 0.22 -3.59
C ARG A 1194 -14.10 -0.78 -4.59
N GLU A 1195 -15.43 -0.83 -4.75
CA GLU A 1195 -16.09 -1.70 -5.73
C GLU A 1195 -15.68 -1.36 -7.17
N LEU A 1196 -15.69 -0.07 -7.55
CA LEU A 1196 -15.24 0.38 -8.88
C LEU A 1196 -13.80 -0.03 -9.20
N ARG A 1197 -12.92 -0.08 -8.18
CA ARG A 1197 -11.51 -0.46 -8.37
C ARG A 1197 -11.31 -1.97 -8.36
N GLY A 1198 -12.02 -2.69 -7.49
CA GLY A 1198 -11.85 -4.13 -7.29
C GLY A 1198 -12.62 -4.99 -8.29
N SER A 1199 -13.70 -4.48 -8.88
CA SER A 1199 -14.49 -5.23 -9.86
C SER A 1199 -13.78 -5.28 -11.22
N PRO A 1200 -13.66 -6.47 -11.86
CA PRO A 1200 -13.15 -6.59 -13.24
C PRO A 1200 -13.94 -5.76 -14.26
N TRP A 1201 -15.19 -5.44 -13.94
CA TRP A 1201 -16.08 -4.64 -14.78
C TRP A 1201 -15.85 -3.13 -14.65
N ARG A 1202 -15.06 -2.67 -13.67
CA ARG A 1202 -14.79 -1.25 -13.37
C ARG A 1202 -16.07 -0.40 -13.37
N GLY A 1203 -17.13 -0.95 -12.78
CA GLY A 1203 -18.48 -0.39 -12.69
C GLY A 1203 -19.14 -0.77 -11.38
N LEU A 1204 -20.29 -0.17 -11.09
CA LEU A 1204 -21.08 -0.51 -9.91
C LEU A 1204 -22.19 -1.52 -10.26
N PRO A 1205 -22.43 -2.54 -9.42
CA PRO A 1205 -23.47 -3.52 -9.68
C PRO A 1205 -24.85 -2.89 -9.62
N GLU A 1206 -25.84 -3.55 -10.22
CA GLU A 1206 -27.25 -3.16 -10.14
C GLU A 1206 -27.78 -3.20 -8.70
N LEU A 1207 -27.57 -4.37 -8.09
CA LEU A 1207 -27.96 -4.70 -6.74
C LEU A 1207 -26.95 -5.64 -6.09
N THR A 1208 -27.05 -5.74 -4.79
CA THR A 1208 -26.36 -6.73 -3.95
C THR A 1208 -27.36 -7.50 -3.10
N GLY A 1209 -26.95 -8.67 -2.61
CA GLY A 1209 -27.69 -9.40 -1.58
C GLY A 1209 -27.66 -8.67 -0.23
N ALA A 1210 -28.07 -9.37 0.82
CA ALA A 1210 -28.11 -8.81 2.17
C ALA A 1210 -26.70 -8.38 2.63
N GLY A 1211 -26.57 -7.17 3.17
CA GLY A 1211 -25.31 -6.68 3.73
C GLY A 1211 -24.20 -6.46 2.68
N GLY A 1212 -24.57 -6.19 1.42
CA GLY A 1212 -23.61 -5.98 0.33
C GLY A 1212 -23.06 -7.27 -0.28
N ALA A 1213 -23.65 -8.43 0.00
CA ALA A 1213 -23.22 -9.71 -0.54
C ALA A 1213 -23.25 -9.73 -2.08
N TYR A 1214 -22.29 -10.44 -2.69
CA TYR A 1214 -22.24 -10.63 -4.14
C TYR A 1214 -23.53 -11.31 -4.62
N CYS A 1215 -24.17 -10.71 -5.63
CA CYS A 1215 -25.34 -11.27 -6.29
C CYS A 1215 -24.97 -11.69 -7.72
N ARG A 1216 -25.10 -12.99 -8.02
CA ARG A 1216 -24.72 -13.55 -9.32
C ARG A 1216 -25.62 -13.10 -10.48
N ASP A 1217 -26.89 -12.86 -10.17
CA ASP A 1217 -27.91 -12.49 -11.16
C ASP A 1217 -27.98 -10.97 -11.39
N SER A 1218 -27.15 -10.21 -10.66
CA SER A 1218 -27.03 -8.76 -10.76
C SER A 1218 -26.15 -8.37 -11.95
N CYS A 1219 -26.58 -7.37 -12.73
CA CYS A 1219 -25.67 -6.76 -13.70
C CYS A 1219 -24.44 -6.22 -12.96
N ARG A 1220 -23.25 -6.54 -13.47
CA ARG A 1220 -21.97 -6.20 -12.83
C ARG A 1220 -21.61 -4.73 -12.97
N THR A 1221 -22.05 -4.12 -14.07
CA THR A 1221 -22.07 -2.67 -14.25
C THR A 1221 -23.47 -2.27 -14.70
N GLN A 1222 -24.12 -1.40 -13.94
CA GLN A 1222 -25.47 -0.95 -14.22
C GLN A 1222 -25.51 0.56 -14.35
N PHE A 1223 -26.33 1.06 -15.27
CA PHE A 1223 -26.24 2.44 -15.68
C PHE A 1223 -26.86 3.41 -14.69
N ARG A 1224 -28.02 3.07 -14.09
CA ARG A 1224 -28.65 3.87 -13.03
C ARG A 1224 -27.77 3.97 -11.78
N THR A 1225 -26.92 2.97 -11.53
CA THR A 1225 -26.01 2.90 -10.38
C THR A 1225 -24.71 3.64 -10.65
N SER A 1226 -24.14 3.49 -11.85
CA SER A 1226 -22.79 3.98 -12.19
C SER A 1226 -22.76 5.37 -12.84
N THR A 1227 -23.85 5.76 -13.53
CA THR A 1227 -23.94 7.06 -14.21
C THR A 1227 -25.18 7.87 -13.83
N GLY A 1228 -26.00 7.33 -12.93
CA GLY A 1228 -27.15 8.02 -12.38
C GLY A 1228 -26.77 9.38 -11.81
N ASN A 1229 -27.75 10.28 -11.79
CA ASN A 1229 -27.79 11.59 -11.15
C ASN A 1229 -27.46 11.62 -9.63
N ASN A 1230 -26.80 10.59 -9.11
CA ASN A 1230 -26.94 10.07 -7.76
C ASN A 1230 -25.67 10.34 -6.94
N TYR A 1231 -24.49 10.21 -7.55
CA TYR A 1231 -23.22 10.53 -6.89
C TYR A 1231 -22.66 11.88 -7.38
N PHE A 1232 -22.69 12.13 -8.69
CA PHE A 1232 -22.22 13.39 -9.29
C PHE A 1232 -23.02 14.63 -8.89
N ALA A 1233 -24.34 14.52 -8.66
CA ALA A 1233 -25.14 15.66 -8.21
C ALA A 1233 -24.92 15.97 -6.72
N GLY A 1234 -24.54 14.97 -5.92
CA GLY A 1234 -24.04 15.18 -4.57
C GLY A 1234 -22.77 16.04 -4.59
N PHE A 1235 -21.83 15.73 -5.49
CA PHE A 1235 -20.65 16.56 -5.75
C PHE A 1235 -21.00 17.95 -6.32
N TYR A 1236 -21.92 18.05 -7.29
CA TYR A 1236 -22.40 19.32 -7.83
C TYR A 1236 -22.95 20.25 -6.74
N ASN A 1237 -23.78 19.70 -5.84
CA ASN A 1237 -24.34 20.43 -4.72
C ASN A 1237 -23.26 20.80 -3.68
N LEU A 1238 -22.32 19.89 -3.36
CA LEU A 1238 -21.15 20.16 -2.51
C LEU A 1238 -20.28 21.33 -3.03
N ILE A 1239 -20.04 21.40 -4.35
CA ILE A 1239 -19.27 22.46 -5.02
C ILE A 1239 -20.01 23.81 -4.98
N TYR A 1240 -21.33 23.82 -5.13
CA TYR A 1240 -22.13 25.04 -5.05
C TYR A 1240 -22.20 25.60 -3.61
N PHE A 1241 -22.16 24.73 -2.58
CA PHE A 1241 -22.26 25.14 -1.17
C PHE A 1241 -20.96 25.67 -0.56
N SER A 1242 -19.78 25.29 -1.06
CA SER A 1242 -18.52 25.85 -0.57
C SER A 1242 -18.35 27.33 -0.93
N ARG A 1243 -18.85 27.76 -2.11
CA ARG A 1243 -18.82 29.18 -2.53
C ARG A 1243 -19.73 30.09 -1.71
N ALA A 1244 -20.89 29.60 -1.24
CA ALA A 1244 -21.80 30.40 -0.41
C ALA A 1244 -21.27 30.67 1.01
N LYS A 1245 -20.40 29.80 1.54
CA LYS A 1245 -19.71 30.01 2.83
C LYS A 1245 -18.39 30.79 2.70
N GLN A 1246 -17.69 30.71 1.56
CA GLN A 1246 -16.45 31.47 1.36
C GLN A 1246 -16.64 33.00 1.34
N GLN A 1247 -17.86 33.50 1.16
CA GLN A 1247 -18.16 34.93 1.31
C GLN A 1247 -18.22 35.40 2.78
N TYR A 1248 -18.16 34.50 3.77
CA TYR A 1248 -18.34 34.85 5.19
C TYR A 1248 -17.24 34.38 6.15
N GLN A 1249 -16.14 33.76 5.68
CA GLN A 1249 -15.05 33.31 6.56
C GLN A 1249 -13.65 33.48 5.94
N TYR A 1250 -13.26 34.74 5.67
CA TYR A 1250 -11.86 35.15 5.69
C TYR A 1250 -11.76 36.42 6.55
N LYS A 1251 -11.87 36.20 7.86
CA LYS A 1251 -11.45 37.17 8.87
C LYS A 1251 -10.89 36.37 10.06
N ILE A 1252 -9.72 35.78 9.87
CA ILE A 1252 -8.90 35.33 11.00
C ILE A 1252 -7.81 36.39 11.15
N SER A 1253 -7.83 37.00 12.33
CA SER A 1253 -7.00 38.11 12.76
C SER A 1253 -5.52 37.83 12.55
N ILE A 1254 -4.88 38.65 11.73
CA ILE A 1254 -3.51 39.08 11.98
C ILE A 1254 -3.66 40.22 12.99
N GLU A 1255 -3.28 40.01 14.25
CA GLU A 1255 -2.79 41.08 15.14
C GLU A 1255 -2.25 40.48 16.45
N SER A 1256 -0.94 40.69 16.66
CA SER A 1256 -0.21 40.81 17.94
C SER A 1256 -0.42 39.73 19.01
N THR A 1257 0.62 39.16 19.62
CA THR A 1257 1.56 39.92 20.44
C THR A 1257 2.84 39.09 20.70
N ILE A 1258 3.98 39.76 20.52
CA ILE A 1258 5.31 39.66 21.17
C ILE A 1258 5.62 38.37 21.93
#